data_AF-A0A0L8LFD6-F1
#
_entry.id   AF-A0A0L8LFD6-F1
#
_cell.length_a   1.000
_cell.length_b   1.000
_cell.length_c   1.000
_cell.angle_alpha   90.00
_cell.angle_beta   90.00
_cell.angle_gamma   90.00
#
_symmetry.space_group_name_H-M   'P 1'
#
loop_
_entity.id
_entity.type
_entity.pdbx_description
1 polymer ?
#
loop_
_entity_poly.entity_id
_entity_poly.type
_entity_poly.pdbx_seq_one_letter_code
_entity_poly.pdbx_strand_id
1 'polypeptide(L)'
;MGVSGARAGTGASALPALDVAALPLVLAGPIVRRVDRNTVTVWLALKAPRKVTLDVHEGALGALPATPHLTGTRVTARIGQHLHLVAVTAAVPSGGTLRPGMIHRYTVRFGEDLSSPTTPVDAGAPDLFSPGVIAADEAAARKALLYQGTSGAPTHPSFITPPYHPGELRLFHASCRKPHAGGTDALSILDEVLQADAGSTRRRPQQLILTGDQIYADDVADGLLHICTVYGRTLLGRDETFPTVHPAHQKWSFRPGWRQSMVLDDFKMTSTHARSHLLRFSEFLAMYLMVWSPTLWPAVPPIRFFAELFPRETAELGNPDHTEYFGLLDKPEYKKAHERLMEYVAESDHLDGFRGTLGMVRRALANTATYMMFDDHEVTDDWYISRKWVHEVCDLPHGRQFLGNAMASYAVCQGWGNTPEQFADGPRGEAGRDLLTALAAPDHTAAGPAAVIARRTGTPTGADSAGRIVRRDGSLVWHYAITWPAHQLVAVDTRTQRVFRGGFTDPPSLFYSDATFASMVEAPEDQGLEKVTVLLSPCPVLGDPLIEEFAQPAVRRLQGYPGQLDQDYEAWGHDPRAFEKFIARLLGHAAPGADGVRRRRVVSLGGDVHYGFAARMAYRASAPFSSTPGHVRAVLAQLTSSSLKNEATGTMLLHHAGFNLKRVDLPHTHRAGWANPSGGFMEVRTRGGLGLPLAPVHVQESPALLELHDGATVHSPAPEWEYELSYYRHDDPDGTAPRPGGPAPVSFPATGNRRAALAQYVQAADNHLDYMAVTGSGREIVGRNNIGEVQFVWNGQDAKSVTQTLWWHLPGNVGGAPLTRLVVPLDVGQTTGPAATARDAAIDSEGLPS
;
A
#
# COMPACT_ATOMS: atom_id res chain seq x y z
N MET A 1 20.96 10.65 -30.40
CA MET A 1 21.48 12.03 -30.26
C MET A 1 22.57 11.99 -29.20
N GLY A 2 23.74 12.55 -29.50
CA GLY A 2 24.98 12.32 -28.74
C GLY A 2 24.89 12.74 -27.27
N VAL A 3 25.38 11.86 -26.40
CA VAL A 3 25.65 12.14 -24.99
C VAL A 3 26.77 13.19 -24.94
N SER A 4 26.40 14.46 -24.93
CA SER A 4 27.36 15.56 -24.81
C SER A 4 27.80 15.68 -23.35
N GLY A 5 29.00 15.18 -23.07
CA GLY A 5 29.97 15.86 -22.21
C GLY A 5 29.54 16.16 -20.77
N ALA A 6 29.09 15.17 -20.01
CA ALA A 6 29.32 15.21 -18.57
C ALA A 6 30.81 14.91 -18.35
N ARG A 7 31.62 15.96 -18.19
CA ARG A 7 32.95 15.82 -17.59
C ARG A 7 32.74 15.13 -16.23
N ALA A 8 33.15 13.87 -16.12
CA ALA A 8 33.37 13.22 -14.84
C ALA A 8 34.46 14.01 -14.11
N GLY A 9 34.07 15.06 -13.41
CA GLY A 9 34.93 15.76 -12.47
C GLY A 9 35.41 14.76 -11.44
N THR A 10 36.72 14.61 -11.36
CA THR A 10 37.56 13.69 -10.57
C THR A 10 37.45 13.84 -9.04
N GLY A 11 36.35 14.40 -8.53
CA GLY A 11 36.05 14.39 -7.10
C GLY A 11 35.15 13.21 -6.77
N ALA A 12 35.73 12.06 -6.41
CA ALA A 12 35.03 11.11 -5.57
C ALA A 12 34.68 11.84 -4.27
N SER A 13 33.39 11.89 -3.91
CA SER A 13 32.97 12.43 -2.63
C SER A 13 32.44 11.27 -1.81
N ALA A 14 33.02 11.06 -0.64
CA ALA A 14 32.43 10.16 0.34
C ALA A 14 31.04 10.69 0.76
N LEU A 15 30.18 9.80 1.25
CA LEU A 15 28.94 10.22 1.92
C LEU A 15 29.29 11.16 3.09
N PRO A 16 28.81 12.42 3.10
CA PRO A 16 29.10 13.32 4.20
C PRO A 16 28.52 12.78 5.51
N ALA A 17 29.28 12.92 6.60
CA ALA A 17 28.77 12.61 7.94
C ALA A 17 27.51 13.45 8.24
N LEU A 18 26.55 12.83 8.92
CA LEU A 18 25.30 13.51 9.28
C LEU A 18 25.54 14.53 10.41
N ASP A 19 25.47 15.82 10.08
CA ASP A 19 25.47 16.88 11.08
C ASP A 19 24.06 17.05 11.69
N VAL A 20 23.82 16.35 12.80
CA VAL A 20 22.53 16.40 13.53
C VAL A 20 22.20 17.81 14.05
N ALA A 21 23.21 18.64 14.35
CA ALA A 21 22.98 19.99 14.85
C ALA A 21 22.32 20.87 13.77
N ALA A 22 22.73 20.70 12.52
CA ALA A 22 22.20 21.42 11.35
C ALA A 22 20.81 20.95 10.89
N LEU A 23 20.35 19.76 11.31
CA LEU A 23 19.01 19.26 10.95
C LEU A 23 17.89 20.09 11.62
N PRO A 24 16.68 20.20 11.02
CA PRO A 24 15.52 20.73 11.71
C PRO A 24 15.09 19.81 12.87
N LEU A 25 14.27 20.32 13.79
CA LEU A 25 13.74 19.52 14.91
C LEU A 25 12.98 18.29 14.41
N VAL A 26 12.11 18.46 13.41
CA VAL A 26 11.26 17.42 12.83
C VAL A 26 11.96 16.81 11.61
N LEU A 27 12.42 15.57 11.78
CA LEU A 27 13.09 14.76 10.77
C LEU A 27 12.11 14.24 9.71
N ALA A 28 10.94 13.76 10.14
CA ALA A 28 9.86 13.32 9.27
C ALA A 28 8.48 13.64 9.88
N GLY A 29 7.47 13.76 9.01
CA GLY A 29 6.13 14.24 9.37
C GLY A 29 6.01 15.78 9.35
N PRO A 30 4.89 16.33 9.86
CA PRO A 30 3.76 15.61 10.45
C PRO A 30 3.02 14.72 9.45
N ILE A 31 2.55 13.56 9.90
CA ILE A 31 1.64 12.68 9.13
C ILE A 31 0.33 12.60 9.90
N VAL A 32 -0.80 12.98 9.28
CA VAL A 32 -2.12 12.74 9.86
C VAL A 32 -2.42 11.25 9.70
N ARG A 33 -2.50 10.53 10.82
CA ARG A 33 -2.71 9.08 10.83
C ARG A 33 -4.20 8.79 11.02
N ARG A 34 -4.56 8.23 12.17
CA ARG A 34 -5.93 7.87 12.48
C ARG A 34 -6.78 9.06 12.89
N VAL A 35 -7.87 9.25 12.16
CA VAL A 35 -8.95 10.20 12.47
C VAL A 35 -10.23 9.40 12.70
N ASP A 36 -10.64 9.32 13.96
CA ASP A 36 -11.93 8.75 14.39
C ASP A 36 -12.91 9.89 14.69
N ARG A 37 -14.15 9.56 15.04
CA ARG A 37 -15.16 10.57 15.39
C ARG A 37 -14.79 11.41 16.62
N ASN A 38 -13.91 10.95 17.49
CA ASN A 38 -13.62 11.60 18.77
C ASN A 38 -12.12 11.79 19.04
N THR A 39 -11.25 11.29 18.14
CA THR A 39 -9.80 11.37 18.29
C THR A 39 -9.11 11.66 16.95
N VAL A 40 -7.97 12.33 17.03
CA VAL A 40 -7.09 12.62 15.89
C VAL A 40 -5.66 12.33 16.30
N THR A 41 -4.96 11.51 15.52
CA THR A 41 -3.56 11.17 15.76
C THR A 41 -2.65 11.75 14.69
N VAL A 42 -1.60 12.45 15.12
CA VAL A 42 -0.52 12.94 14.24
C VAL A 42 0.80 12.29 14.65
N TRP A 43 1.52 11.76 13.66
CA TRP A 43 2.82 11.12 13.85
C TRP A 43 3.97 12.05 13.44
N LEU A 44 5.05 12.07 14.22
CA LEU A 44 6.26 12.85 13.99
C LEU A 44 7.52 12.06 14.40
N ALA A 45 8.61 12.30 13.66
CA ALA A 45 9.97 11.93 14.06
C ALA A 45 10.80 13.18 14.34
N LEU A 46 11.47 13.22 15.49
CA LEU A 46 12.19 14.36 16.00
C LEU A 46 13.64 14.01 16.31
N LYS A 47 14.56 14.97 16.18
CA LYS A 47 15.97 14.77 16.51
C LYS A 47 16.29 14.82 18.02
N ALA A 48 15.35 15.31 18.83
CA ALA A 48 15.53 15.59 20.24
C ALA A 48 14.23 15.31 21.03
N PRO A 49 14.32 15.01 22.34
CA PRO A 49 13.13 14.74 23.13
C PRO A 49 12.28 15.99 23.29
N ARG A 50 10.96 15.83 23.15
CA ARG A 50 9.99 16.91 23.33
C ARG A 50 8.73 16.42 24.02
N LYS A 51 8.09 17.32 24.77
CA LYS A 51 6.66 17.24 25.06
C LYS A 51 5.93 17.86 23.88
N VAL A 52 4.96 17.16 23.32
CA VAL A 52 4.28 17.53 22.09
C VAL A 52 2.80 17.67 22.36
N THR A 53 2.23 18.84 22.08
CA THR A 53 0.78 19.09 22.16
C THR A 53 0.21 19.25 20.76
N LEU A 54 -0.81 18.45 20.45
CA LEU A 54 -1.62 18.54 19.25
C LEU A 54 -2.95 19.21 19.61
N ASP A 55 -3.26 20.29 18.90
CA ASP A 55 -4.54 20.98 18.99
C ASP A 55 -5.24 20.93 17.64
N VAL A 56 -6.53 20.58 17.64
CA VAL A 56 -7.35 20.46 16.43
C VAL A 56 -8.48 21.48 16.50
N HIS A 57 -8.64 22.24 15.43
CA HIS A 57 -9.63 23.30 15.29
C HIS A 57 -10.52 23.03 14.10
N GLU A 58 -11.82 23.28 14.23
CA GLU A 58 -12.72 23.20 13.09
C GLU A 58 -12.62 24.44 12.20
N GLY A 59 -12.81 24.24 10.89
CA GLY A 59 -12.88 25.29 9.88
C GLY A 59 -11.57 25.44 9.12
N ALA A 60 -11.68 25.91 7.86
CA ALA A 60 -10.55 26.08 6.95
C ALA A 60 -9.86 27.44 7.07
N LEU A 61 -10.61 28.52 7.32
CA LEU A 61 -10.14 29.90 7.20
C LEU A 61 -10.24 30.69 8.52
N GLY A 62 -9.67 31.89 8.53
CA GLY A 62 -9.68 32.81 9.67
C GLY A 62 -8.61 32.49 10.72
N ALA A 63 -8.59 33.28 11.80
CA ALA A 63 -7.75 32.99 12.97
C ALA A 63 -8.20 31.66 13.61
N LEU A 64 -7.25 30.95 14.22
CA LEU A 64 -7.59 29.76 15.01
C LEU A 64 -8.38 30.20 16.25
N PRO A 65 -9.49 29.52 16.59
CA PRO A 65 -10.21 29.77 17.84
C PRO A 65 -9.29 29.58 19.05
N ALA A 66 -9.46 30.41 20.09
CA ALA A 66 -8.66 30.34 21.31
C ALA A 66 -8.75 28.97 22.01
N THR A 67 -9.93 28.33 21.93
CA THR A 67 -10.14 26.99 22.48
C THR A 67 -10.15 25.97 21.35
N PRO A 68 -9.24 24.97 21.34
CA PRO A 68 -9.26 23.90 20.36
C PRO A 68 -10.46 22.97 20.59
N HIS A 69 -10.91 22.33 19.51
CA HIS A 69 -11.98 21.34 19.57
C HIS A 69 -11.50 20.00 20.16
N LEU A 70 -10.24 19.63 19.88
CA LEU A 70 -9.56 18.50 20.51
C LEU A 70 -8.16 18.94 20.93
N THR A 71 -7.69 18.42 22.06
CA THR A 71 -6.30 18.58 22.47
C THR A 71 -5.74 17.25 22.97
N GLY A 72 -4.44 17.06 22.81
CA GLY A 72 -3.72 15.89 23.29
C GLY A 72 -2.25 16.20 23.48
N THR A 73 -1.67 15.72 24.58
CA THR A 73 -0.26 15.96 24.88
C THR A 73 0.46 14.67 25.19
N ARG A 74 1.66 14.50 24.64
CA ARG A 74 2.50 13.33 24.85
C ARG A 74 3.98 13.67 24.78
N VAL A 75 4.78 13.02 25.62
CA VAL A 75 6.25 13.06 25.51
C VAL A 75 6.70 12.06 24.44
N THR A 76 7.65 12.48 23.60
CA THR A 76 8.25 11.61 22.58
C THR A 76 8.91 10.38 23.21
N ALA A 77 8.75 9.22 22.58
CA ALA A 77 9.51 8.03 22.92
C ALA A 77 10.94 8.15 22.35
N ARG A 78 11.95 7.87 23.19
CA ARG A 78 13.34 7.77 22.74
C ARG A 78 13.52 6.46 21.97
N ILE A 79 14.01 6.55 20.74
CA ILE A 79 14.33 5.40 19.89
C ILE A 79 15.84 5.31 19.68
N GLY A 80 16.51 6.46 19.58
CA GLY A 80 17.96 6.56 19.45
C GLY A 80 18.52 7.72 20.26
N GLN A 81 19.83 7.95 20.14
CA GLN A 81 20.48 9.13 20.71
C GLN A 81 19.96 10.43 20.09
N HIS A 82 19.67 10.43 18.79
CA HIS A 82 19.23 11.58 18.03
C HIS A 82 17.93 11.29 17.26
N LEU A 83 17.11 10.35 17.76
CA LEU A 83 15.84 9.98 17.17
C LEU A 83 14.78 9.72 18.25
N HIS A 84 13.71 10.50 18.17
CA HIS A 84 12.59 10.47 19.08
C HIS A 84 11.30 10.42 18.26
N LEU A 85 10.42 9.46 18.52
CA LEU A 85 9.18 9.28 17.77
C LEU A 85 7.96 9.56 18.65
N VAL A 86 6.90 10.09 18.06
CA VAL A 86 5.62 10.28 18.75
C VAL A 86 4.46 10.12 17.78
N ALA A 87 3.45 9.35 18.18
CA ALA A 87 2.08 9.52 17.70
C ALA A 87 1.27 10.19 18.81
N VAL A 88 0.98 11.48 18.65
CA VAL A 88 0.21 12.27 19.62
C VAL A 88 -1.26 12.24 19.22
N THR A 89 -2.12 11.85 20.16
CA THR A 89 -3.57 11.72 19.93
C THR A 89 -4.31 12.80 20.70
N ALA A 90 -4.97 13.70 19.97
CA ALA A 90 -5.91 14.66 20.52
C ALA A 90 -7.29 14.01 20.65
N ALA A 91 -7.99 14.31 21.74
CA ALA A 91 -9.33 13.78 22.02
C ALA A 91 -10.30 14.93 22.33
N VAL A 92 -11.58 14.71 22.03
CA VAL A 92 -12.65 15.63 22.45
C VAL A 92 -12.78 15.69 23.97
N PRO A 93 -12.84 16.89 24.57
CA PRO A 93 -13.26 17.03 25.96
C PRO A 93 -14.71 16.55 26.11
N SER A 94 -14.95 15.56 26.97
CA SER A 94 -16.29 15.23 27.49
C SER A 94 -17.34 14.84 26.43
N GLY A 95 -17.10 13.79 25.64
CA GLY A 95 -18.16 13.09 24.89
C GLY A 95 -18.63 13.73 23.57
N GLY A 96 -17.93 14.76 23.07
CA GLY A 96 -18.18 15.33 21.75
C GLY A 96 -17.77 14.42 20.58
N THR A 97 -18.09 14.83 19.35
CA THR A 97 -17.56 14.20 18.13
C THR A 97 -17.26 15.25 17.07
N LEU A 98 -16.21 15.02 16.27
CA LEU A 98 -15.94 15.72 15.04
C LEU A 98 -17.16 15.68 14.11
N ARG A 99 -17.47 16.82 13.50
CA ARG A 99 -18.52 16.91 12.48
C ARG A 99 -18.06 16.22 11.19
N PRO A 100 -18.85 15.30 10.61
CA PRO A 100 -18.60 14.72 9.29
C PRO A 100 -18.57 15.76 8.17
N GLY A 101 -17.72 15.58 7.16
CA GLY A 101 -17.65 16.43 5.97
C GLY A 101 -17.03 17.82 6.19
N MET A 102 -16.28 18.01 7.29
CA MET A 102 -15.74 19.32 7.68
C MET A 102 -14.21 19.33 7.63
N ILE A 103 -13.66 20.44 7.11
CA ILE A 103 -12.22 20.70 7.18
C ILE A 103 -11.85 21.07 8.62
N HIS A 104 -10.79 20.46 9.11
CA HIS A 104 -10.16 20.75 10.38
C HIS A 104 -8.71 21.15 10.15
N ARG A 105 -8.24 22.15 10.89
CA ARG A 105 -6.84 22.57 10.96
C ARG A 105 -6.24 22.03 12.24
N TYR A 106 -4.94 21.77 12.23
CA TYR A 106 -4.23 21.40 13.45
C TYR A 106 -2.94 22.19 13.63
N THR A 107 -2.54 22.34 14.89
CA THR A 107 -1.25 22.87 15.29
C THR A 107 -0.53 21.86 16.16
N VAL A 108 0.80 21.83 16.06
CA VAL A 108 1.65 21.02 16.92
C VAL A 108 2.65 21.94 17.60
N ARG A 109 2.72 21.87 18.93
CA ARG A 109 3.60 22.69 19.78
C ARG A 109 4.59 21.81 20.52
N PHE A 110 5.82 22.29 20.67
CA PHE A 110 6.95 21.53 21.19
C PHE A 110 7.55 22.18 22.44
N GLY A 111 7.45 21.49 23.58
CA GLY A 111 8.03 21.91 24.85
C GLY A 111 9.26 21.09 25.23
N GLU A 112 10.21 21.71 25.92
CA GLU A 112 11.43 21.05 26.42
C GLU A 112 11.25 20.45 27.82
N ASP A 113 10.33 21.00 28.63
CA ASP A 113 10.02 20.47 29.96
C ASP A 113 9.16 19.20 29.88
N LEU A 114 9.80 18.08 30.24
CA LEU A 114 9.22 16.74 30.25
C LEU A 114 8.70 16.31 31.62
N SER A 115 8.86 17.11 32.68
CA SER A 115 8.53 16.75 34.06
C SER A 115 7.04 16.51 34.27
N SER A 116 6.20 17.22 33.51
CA SER A 116 4.73 17.11 33.52
C SER A 116 4.23 16.60 32.16
N PRO A 117 4.24 15.26 31.94
CA PRO A 117 4.13 14.66 30.60
C PRO A 117 2.75 14.79 29.95
N THR A 118 1.70 15.01 30.74
CA THR A 118 0.32 15.16 30.29
C THR A 118 -0.16 16.61 30.24
N THR A 119 0.61 17.54 30.80
CA THR A 119 0.26 18.97 30.80
C THR A 119 0.54 19.57 29.43
N PRO A 120 -0.45 20.25 28.80
CA PRO A 120 -0.25 20.93 27.53
C PRO A 120 0.99 21.83 27.53
N VAL A 121 1.71 21.82 26.41
CA VAL A 121 2.78 22.77 26.13
C VAL A 121 2.20 24.18 26.13
N ASP A 122 2.99 25.20 26.48
CA ASP A 122 2.53 26.59 26.51
C ASP A 122 2.24 27.16 25.11
N ALA A 123 1.34 28.14 25.02
CA ALA A 123 0.92 28.73 23.74
C ALA A 123 2.06 29.50 23.03
N GLY A 124 3.06 30.00 23.77
CA GLY A 124 4.22 30.69 23.23
C GLY A 124 5.40 29.77 22.85
N ALA A 125 5.26 28.46 23.03
CA ALA A 125 6.32 27.51 22.67
C ALA A 125 6.44 27.37 21.13
N PRO A 126 7.60 26.91 20.62
CA PRO A 126 7.78 26.65 19.19
C PRO A 126 6.72 25.71 18.61
N ASP A 127 6.28 26.01 17.41
CA ASP A 127 5.30 25.24 16.62
C ASP A 127 5.89 24.79 15.27
N LEU A 128 5.07 24.18 14.41
CA LEU A 128 5.48 23.71 13.08
C LEU A 128 6.07 24.80 12.17
N PHE A 129 5.72 26.07 12.40
CA PHE A 129 6.17 27.20 11.57
C PHE A 129 7.31 28.00 12.19
N SER A 130 7.70 27.66 13.42
CA SER A 130 8.83 28.28 14.09
C SER A 130 10.16 27.92 13.39
N PRO A 131 11.11 28.86 13.29
CA PRO A 131 12.41 28.63 12.66
C PRO A 131 13.14 27.41 13.24
N GLY A 132 13.67 26.56 12.37
CA GLY A 132 14.39 25.35 12.74
C GLY A 132 13.51 24.15 13.13
N VAL A 133 12.17 24.28 13.14
CA VAL A 133 11.28 23.14 13.47
C VAL A 133 11.04 22.23 12.27
N ILE A 134 10.53 22.78 11.17
CA ILE A 134 10.31 22.05 9.90
C ILE A 134 11.38 22.43 8.87
N ALA A 135 11.72 23.71 8.82
CA ALA A 135 12.67 24.31 7.89
C ALA A 135 13.41 25.48 8.57
N ALA A 136 14.36 26.10 7.86
CA ALA A 136 15.18 27.19 8.41
C ALA A 136 14.35 28.40 8.86
N ASP A 137 13.25 28.70 8.18
CA ASP A 137 12.36 29.83 8.46
C ASP A 137 10.88 29.46 8.23
N GLU A 138 9.99 30.35 8.68
CA GLU A 138 8.53 30.19 8.58
C GLU A 138 8.04 30.07 7.14
N ALA A 139 8.60 30.84 6.20
CA ALA A 139 8.15 30.84 4.81
C ALA A 139 8.43 29.49 4.15
N ALA A 140 9.62 28.94 4.39
CA ALA A 140 10.00 27.60 3.94
C ALA A 140 9.14 26.52 4.60
N ALA A 141 8.85 26.63 5.90
CA ALA A 141 7.99 25.68 6.62
C ALA A 141 6.55 25.68 6.08
N ARG A 142 5.98 26.88 5.83
CA ARG A 142 4.66 27.03 5.21
C ARG A 142 4.62 26.44 3.81
N LYS A 143 5.64 26.69 2.97
CA LYS A 143 5.73 26.08 1.63
C LYS A 143 5.81 24.55 1.69
N ALA A 144 6.51 24.01 2.69
CA ALA A 144 6.64 22.57 2.88
C ALA A 144 5.34 21.88 3.32
N LEU A 145 4.44 22.60 3.99
CA LEU A 145 3.25 21.99 4.62
C LEU A 145 1.91 22.51 4.09
N LEU A 146 1.85 23.60 3.33
CA LEU A 146 0.60 24.26 2.92
C LEU A 146 0.49 24.44 1.41
N TYR A 147 -0.75 24.49 0.93
CA TYR A 147 -1.11 24.82 -0.45
C TYR A 147 -1.30 26.33 -0.62
N GLN A 148 -0.21 27.09 -0.46
CA GLN A 148 -0.24 28.55 -0.57
C GLN A 148 -0.66 29.00 -1.98
N GLY A 149 -1.46 30.08 -2.06
CA GLY A 149 -1.96 30.62 -3.32
C GLY A 149 -3.23 29.94 -3.85
N THR A 150 -3.68 28.83 -3.26
CA THR A 150 -4.98 28.22 -3.60
C THR A 150 -6.12 28.91 -2.85
N SER A 151 -7.15 29.34 -3.58
CA SER A 151 -8.33 29.98 -2.98
C SER A 151 -9.03 29.06 -1.98
N GLY A 152 -9.32 29.59 -0.79
CA GLY A 152 -9.97 28.84 0.29
C GLY A 152 -9.10 27.78 0.97
N ALA A 153 -7.81 27.65 0.60
CA ALA A 153 -6.92 26.69 1.22
C ALA A 153 -6.70 26.98 2.71
N PRO A 154 -6.61 25.95 3.56
CA PRO A 154 -6.39 26.15 4.98
C PRO A 154 -5.07 26.85 5.32
N THR A 155 -5.11 27.70 6.35
CA THR A 155 -3.95 28.50 6.79
C THR A 155 -2.91 27.71 7.61
N HIS A 156 -3.23 26.45 7.92
CA HIS A 156 -2.45 25.51 8.72
C HIS A 156 -2.60 24.10 8.12
N PRO A 157 -1.72 23.15 8.46
CA PRO A 157 -1.91 21.75 8.08
C PRO A 157 -3.30 21.29 8.51
N SER A 158 -3.93 20.49 7.66
CA SER A 158 -5.38 20.29 7.74
C SER A 158 -5.81 18.94 7.22
N PHE A 159 -6.96 18.45 7.63
CA PHE A 159 -7.59 17.27 7.03
C PHE A 159 -9.08 17.54 6.93
N ILE A 160 -9.80 16.69 6.19
CA ILE A 160 -11.26 16.75 6.13
C ILE A 160 -11.82 15.42 6.60
N THR A 161 -12.86 15.47 7.43
CA THR A 161 -13.53 14.27 7.95
C THR A 161 -14.43 13.65 6.88
N PRO A 162 -14.58 12.32 6.87
CA PRO A 162 -15.55 11.65 6.00
C PRO A 162 -16.97 12.24 6.14
N PRO A 163 -17.77 12.31 5.07
CA PRO A 163 -19.11 12.90 5.08
C PRO A 163 -20.16 11.97 5.71
N TYR A 164 -21.41 12.43 5.74
CA TYR A 164 -22.55 11.62 6.17
C TYR A 164 -22.95 10.56 5.14
N HIS A 165 -22.93 10.94 3.85
CA HIS A 165 -23.46 10.10 2.78
C HIS A 165 -22.34 9.48 1.94
N PRO A 166 -22.40 8.19 1.60
CA PRO A 166 -21.39 7.53 0.77
C PRO A 166 -21.14 8.20 -0.58
N GLY A 167 -22.17 8.75 -1.21
CA GLY A 167 -22.04 9.45 -2.50
C GLY A 167 -21.19 10.73 -2.48
N GLU A 168 -20.80 11.21 -1.30
CA GLU A 168 -19.88 12.35 -1.12
C GLU A 168 -18.47 11.89 -0.69
N LEU A 169 -18.27 10.58 -0.49
CA LEU A 169 -17.03 10.01 -0.03
C LEU A 169 -16.02 9.90 -1.19
N ARG A 170 -14.81 10.40 -0.97
CA ARG A 170 -13.67 10.37 -1.88
C ARG A 170 -12.44 9.84 -1.14
N LEU A 171 -12.08 8.59 -1.42
CA LEU A 171 -10.90 7.93 -0.85
C LEU A 171 -9.80 7.85 -1.90
N PHE A 172 -8.54 7.81 -1.46
CA PHE A 172 -7.41 7.45 -2.30
C PHE A 172 -6.74 6.20 -1.74
N HIS A 173 -6.24 5.32 -2.60
CA HIS A 173 -5.49 4.14 -2.17
C HIS A 173 -4.38 3.74 -3.14
N ALA A 174 -3.31 3.12 -2.61
CA ALA A 174 -2.23 2.52 -3.41
C ALA A 174 -1.24 1.70 -2.55
N SER A 175 -0.30 0.99 -3.20
CA SER A 175 0.81 0.23 -2.58
C SER A 175 2.12 0.35 -3.36
N CYS A 176 3.18 -0.36 -2.93
CA CYS A 176 4.41 -0.63 -3.68
C CYS A 176 5.17 0.63 -4.09
N ARG A 177 5.86 1.26 -3.14
CA ARG A 177 6.63 2.49 -3.38
C ARG A 177 8.15 2.26 -3.29
N LYS A 178 8.71 1.58 -4.28
CA LYS A 178 10.15 1.25 -4.35
C LYS A 178 10.98 2.44 -4.81
N PRO A 179 11.87 3.02 -3.97
CA PRO A 179 12.53 4.30 -4.27
C PRO A 179 13.37 4.32 -5.56
N HIS A 180 13.97 3.19 -5.93
CA HIS A 180 14.92 3.06 -7.04
C HIS A 180 14.34 2.29 -8.24
N ALA A 181 13.05 1.98 -8.26
CA ALA A 181 12.39 1.35 -9.41
C ALA A 181 12.12 2.36 -10.54
N GLY A 182 11.59 1.88 -11.67
CA GLY A 182 11.25 2.72 -12.83
C GLY A 182 10.07 3.68 -12.59
N GLY A 183 9.90 4.63 -13.52
CA GLY A 183 8.76 5.56 -13.57
C GLY A 183 8.77 6.68 -12.52
N THR A 184 7.75 7.54 -12.55
CA THR A 184 7.58 8.64 -11.59
C THR A 184 6.81 8.17 -10.36
N ASP A 185 7.15 8.67 -9.16
CA ASP A 185 6.41 8.37 -7.93
C ASP A 185 4.98 8.92 -7.98
N ALA A 186 3.99 8.03 -8.06
CA ALA A 186 2.58 8.38 -8.20
C ALA A 186 1.97 8.94 -6.90
N LEU A 187 2.62 8.80 -5.74
CA LEU A 187 2.10 9.39 -4.50
C LEU A 187 2.12 10.93 -4.56
N SER A 188 3.03 11.49 -5.36
CA SER A 188 3.10 12.92 -5.62
C SER A 188 1.85 13.46 -6.33
N ILE A 189 1.10 12.63 -7.07
CA ILE A 189 -0.15 13.04 -7.72
C ILE A 189 -1.20 13.46 -6.68
N LEU A 190 -1.22 12.84 -5.50
CA LEU A 190 -2.15 13.23 -4.43
C LEU A 190 -1.93 14.68 -4.01
N ASP A 191 -0.68 15.15 -4.00
CA ASP A 191 -0.37 16.54 -3.70
C ASP A 191 -0.93 17.51 -4.75
N GLU A 192 -0.88 17.15 -6.03
CA GLU A 192 -1.49 17.92 -7.12
C GLU A 192 -3.02 17.99 -6.98
N VAL A 193 -3.65 16.85 -6.64
CA VAL A 193 -5.09 16.76 -6.37
C VAL A 193 -5.47 17.64 -5.18
N LEU A 194 -4.72 17.56 -4.08
CA LEU A 194 -4.95 18.38 -2.89
C LEU A 194 -4.71 19.86 -3.17
N GLN A 195 -3.68 20.23 -3.95
CA GLN A 195 -3.43 21.61 -4.35
C GLN A 195 -4.64 22.20 -5.11
N ALA A 196 -5.25 21.42 -6.00
CA ALA A 196 -6.42 21.84 -6.77
C ALA A 196 -7.70 21.96 -5.91
N ASP A 197 -7.86 21.09 -4.91
CA ASP A 197 -9.09 20.97 -4.12
C ASP A 197 -8.93 21.40 -2.65
N ALA A 198 -7.84 22.08 -2.27
CA ALA A 198 -7.45 22.33 -0.87
C ALA A 198 -8.57 22.97 -0.02
N GLY A 199 -9.33 23.90 -0.60
CA GLY A 199 -10.44 24.61 0.06
C GLY A 199 -11.83 23.99 -0.13
N SER A 200 -11.95 22.91 -0.91
CA SER A 200 -13.25 22.32 -1.27
C SER A 200 -13.65 21.23 -0.29
N THR A 201 -14.71 21.44 0.48
CA THR A 201 -15.24 20.38 1.37
C THR A 201 -15.87 19.21 0.61
N ARG A 202 -16.30 19.42 -0.63
CA ARG A 202 -16.91 18.37 -1.47
C ARG A 202 -15.89 17.58 -2.27
N ARG A 203 -14.84 18.24 -2.75
CA ARG A 203 -13.88 17.60 -3.67
C ARG A 203 -12.60 17.16 -2.98
N ARG A 204 -12.18 17.76 -1.87
CA ARG A 204 -10.92 17.38 -1.22
C ARG A 204 -10.93 15.90 -0.80
N PRO A 205 -9.88 15.11 -1.12
CA PRO A 205 -9.75 13.74 -0.63
C PRO A 205 -9.88 13.67 0.90
N GLN A 206 -10.73 12.77 1.41
CA GLN A 206 -10.91 12.65 2.86
C GLN A 206 -9.88 11.73 3.50
N GLN A 207 -9.52 10.64 2.83
CA GLN A 207 -8.61 9.65 3.39
C GLN A 207 -7.70 9.08 2.30
N LEU A 208 -6.46 8.80 2.68
CA LEU A 208 -5.48 8.03 1.93
C LEU A 208 -5.32 6.67 2.64
N ILE A 209 -5.36 5.60 1.87
CA ILE A 209 -5.30 4.23 2.34
C ILE A 209 -4.14 3.54 1.63
N LEU A 210 -3.06 3.27 2.35
CA LEU A 210 -1.86 2.67 1.80
C LEU A 210 -1.86 1.18 2.15
N THR A 211 -2.09 0.32 1.16
CA THR A 211 -2.40 -1.09 1.40
C THR A 211 -1.17 -1.93 1.74
N GLY A 212 0.05 -1.42 1.54
CA GLY A 212 1.29 -2.12 1.87
C GLY A 212 2.52 -1.56 1.15
N ASP A 213 3.71 -2.08 1.43
CA ASP A 213 4.98 -1.76 0.77
C ASP A 213 5.35 -0.27 0.75
N GLN A 214 5.32 0.35 1.93
CA GLN A 214 5.75 1.74 2.11
C GLN A 214 7.27 1.88 2.03
N ILE A 215 7.98 0.81 2.34
CA ILE A 215 9.41 0.65 2.14
C ILE A 215 9.66 -0.70 1.44
N TYR A 216 10.85 -0.84 0.85
CA TYR A 216 11.38 -2.14 0.42
C TYR A 216 12.58 -2.45 1.29
N ALA A 217 12.54 -3.57 1.99
CA ALA A 217 13.57 -3.96 2.94
C ALA A 217 14.55 -4.96 2.35
N ASP A 218 14.12 -5.81 1.45
CA ASP A 218 14.91 -6.90 0.88
C ASP A 218 15.73 -6.48 -0.33
N ASP A 219 15.14 -5.66 -1.21
CA ASP A 219 15.80 -5.06 -2.37
C ASP A 219 15.92 -3.55 -2.23
N VAL A 220 17.12 -3.06 -1.92
CA VAL A 220 17.43 -1.64 -1.76
C VAL A 220 18.61 -1.27 -2.65
N ALA A 221 18.50 -0.19 -3.42
CA ALA A 221 19.64 0.36 -4.16
C ALA A 221 20.87 0.58 -3.24
N ASP A 222 22.05 0.23 -3.74
CA ASP A 222 23.26 0.14 -2.92
C ASP A 222 23.62 1.51 -2.29
N GLY A 223 23.42 2.60 -3.04
CA GLY A 223 23.60 3.97 -2.55
C GLY A 223 22.60 4.36 -1.46
N LEU A 224 21.35 3.89 -1.54
CA LEU A 224 20.34 4.16 -0.52
C LEU A 224 20.61 3.38 0.77
N LEU A 225 20.95 2.09 0.67
CA LEU A 225 21.35 1.29 1.84
C LEU A 225 22.59 1.88 2.51
N HIS A 226 23.53 2.42 1.73
CA HIS A 226 24.69 3.13 2.28
C HIS A 226 24.29 4.33 3.14
N ILE A 227 23.37 5.18 2.66
CA ILE A 227 22.83 6.30 3.43
C ILE A 227 22.10 5.80 4.69
N CYS A 228 21.19 4.83 4.55
CA CYS A 228 20.44 4.26 5.67
C CYS A 228 21.37 3.70 6.77
N THR A 229 22.44 3.01 6.37
CA THR A 229 23.43 2.43 7.29
C THR A 229 24.14 3.53 8.07
N VAL A 230 24.71 4.52 7.38
CA VAL A 230 25.53 5.56 8.03
C VAL A 230 24.67 6.51 8.85
N TYR A 231 23.54 6.98 8.31
CA TYR A 231 22.68 7.96 8.98
C TYR A 231 21.85 7.31 10.08
N GLY A 232 21.33 6.10 9.84
CA GLY A 232 20.62 5.32 10.86
C GLY A 232 21.47 5.07 12.10
N ARG A 233 22.74 4.68 11.91
CA ARG A 233 23.71 4.50 13.00
C ARG A 233 23.93 5.79 13.80
N THR A 234 24.10 6.93 13.13
CA THR A 234 24.25 8.23 13.81
C THR A 234 22.99 8.61 14.59
N LEU A 235 21.80 8.41 14.01
CA LEU A 235 20.52 8.68 14.66
C LEU A 235 20.29 7.78 15.88
N LEU A 236 20.63 6.50 15.76
CA LEU A 236 20.54 5.54 16.85
C LEU A 236 21.59 5.82 17.94
N GLY A 237 22.78 6.25 17.56
CA GLY A 237 23.93 6.48 18.46
C GLY A 237 24.66 5.19 18.84
N ARG A 238 24.48 4.11 18.05
CA ARG A 238 25.01 2.78 18.33
C ARG A 238 25.20 1.99 17.04
N ASP A 239 26.19 1.10 17.05
CA ASP A 239 26.36 0.04 16.05
C ASP A 239 25.61 -1.22 16.47
N GLU A 240 24.71 -1.70 15.63
CA GLU A 240 24.02 -2.99 15.82
C GLU A 240 24.81 -4.12 15.16
N THR A 241 24.94 -5.23 15.87
CA THR A 241 25.69 -6.42 15.43
C THR A 241 24.83 -7.67 15.49
N PHE A 242 25.26 -8.70 14.75
CA PHE A 242 24.68 -10.03 14.76
C PHE A 242 25.77 -11.05 15.12
N PRO A 243 26.05 -11.26 16.42
CA PRO A 243 27.22 -12.02 16.86
C PRO A 243 27.16 -13.51 16.47
N THR A 244 25.98 -14.02 16.14
CA THR A 244 25.75 -15.42 15.76
C THR A 244 25.83 -15.66 14.24
N VAL A 245 26.03 -14.63 13.42
CA VAL A 245 26.30 -14.75 11.98
C VAL A 245 27.71 -15.31 11.76
N HIS A 246 27.96 -16.07 10.69
CA HIS A 246 29.27 -16.66 10.46
C HIS A 246 30.40 -15.60 10.37
N PRO A 247 31.56 -15.77 11.05
CA PRO A 247 32.62 -14.76 11.11
C PRO A 247 33.14 -14.27 9.75
N ALA A 248 33.17 -15.14 8.74
CA ALA A 248 33.59 -14.75 7.39
C ALA A 248 32.65 -13.69 6.77
N HIS A 249 31.34 -13.81 7.02
CA HIS A 249 30.34 -12.87 6.54
C HIS A 249 30.26 -11.60 7.40
N GLN A 250 30.54 -11.69 8.70
CA GLN A 250 30.62 -10.52 9.59
C GLN A 250 31.61 -9.45 9.10
N LYS A 251 32.71 -9.86 8.46
CA LYS A 251 33.78 -8.94 8.04
C LYS A 251 33.45 -8.14 6.77
N TRP A 252 32.74 -8.72 5.81
CA TRP A 252 32.60 -8.14 4.47
C TRP A 252 31.14 -8.05 3.96
N SER A 253 30.26 -8.96 4.37
CA SER A 253 28.94 -9.12 3.76
C SER A 253 27.91 -8.10 4.24
N PHE A 254 28.15 -7.36 5.34
CA PHE A 254 27.25 -6.30 5.80
C PHE A 254 27.30 -5.02 4.95
N ARG A 255 28.21 -4.94 3.99
CA ARG A 255 28.33 -3.79 3.08
C ARG A 255 27.18 -3.74 2.08
N PRO A 256 26.72 -2.55 1.66
CA PRO A 256 25.78 -2.44 0.55
C PRO A 256 26.32 -3.13 -0.71
N GLY A 257 25.48 -3.94 -1.36
CA GLY A 257 25.80 -4.70 -2.57
C GLY A 257 26.42 -6.08 -2.33
N TRP A 258 26.65 -6.49 -1.07
CA TRP A 258 27.37 -7.72 -0.69
C TRP A 258 26.58 -8.63 0.27
N ARG A 259 25.30 -8.35 0.55
CA ARG A 259 24.50 -9.07 1.55
C ARG A 259 23.92 -10.41 1.06
N GLN A 260 23.90 -10.67 -0.25
CA GLN A 260 23.16 -11.81 -0.84
C GLN A 260 23.50 -13.17 -0.18
N SER A 261 24.77 -13.57 -0.17
CA SER A 261 25.17 -14.86 0.41
C SER A 261 24.90 -14.93 1.91
N MET A 262 25.08 -13.83 2.64
CA MET A 262 24.79 -13.81 4.08
C MET A 262 23.29 -13.97 4.35
N VAL A 263 22.43 -13.32 3.55
CA VAL A 263 20.98 -13.42 3.68
C VAL A 263 20.48 -14.85 3.40
N LEU A 264 21.03 -15.52 2.38
CA LEU A 264 20.69 -16.91 2.06
C LEU A 264 21.30 -17.91 3.06
N ASP A 265 22.60 -17.80 3.30
CA ASP A 265 23.36 -18.85 4.00
C ASP A 265 23.27 -18.73 5.52
N ASP A 266 23.34 -17.52 6.08
CA ASP A 266 23.26 -17.32 7.53
C ASP A 266 21.81 -17.11 7.97
N PHE A 267 21.09 -16.16 7.35
CA PHE A 267 19.73 -15.81 7.77
C PHE A 267 18.65 -16.78 7.29
N LYS A 268 18.97 -17.67 6.33
CA LYS A 268 18.05 -18.67 5.75
C LYS A 268 16.82 -18.09 5.07
N MET A 269 16.91 -16.84 4.66
CA MET A 269 15.92 -16.27 3.76
C MET A 269 16.13 -16.81 2.34
N THR A 270 15.13 -16.63 1.50
CA THR A 270 15.03 -17.08 0.11
C THR A 270 14.90 -15.94 -0.89
N SER A 271 14.93 -14.68 -0.44
CA SER A 271 14.91 -13.50 -1.32
C SER A 271 16.08 -13.52 -2.32
N THR A 272 15.74 -13.34 -3.60
CA THR A 272 16.67 -13.45 -4.73
C THR A 272 17.38 -12.13 -5.06
N HIS A 273 16.91 -11.00 -4.51
CA HIS A 273 17.45 -9.65 -4.73
C HIS A 273 17.99 -9.01 -3.44
N ALA A 274 18.54 -9.83 -2.54
CA ALA A 274 19.01 -9.44 -1.22
C ALA A 274 20.47 -8.93 -1.16
N ARG A 275 21.06 -8.47 -2.28
CA ARG A 275 22.43 -7.91 -2.28
C ARG A 275 22.56 -6.69 -1.38
N SER A 276 21.46 -6.00 -1.16
CA SER A 276 21.31 -4.87 -0.27
C SER A 276 19.99 -4.96 0.50
N HIS A 277 19.95 -5.88 1.45
CA HIS A 277 18.82 -6.08 2.37
C HIS A 277 18.99 -5.23 3.65
N LEU A 278 17.97 -4.53 4.15
CA LEU A 278 17.94 -3.91 5.48
C LEU A 278 17.94 -4.99 6.57
N LEU A 279 18.84 -4.91 7.54
CA LEU A 279 18.92 -5.92 8.62
C LEU A 279 18.83 -5.30 10.01
N ARG A 280 19.41 -4.11 10.17
CA ARG A 280 19.53 -3.42 11.45
C ARG A 280 18.30 -2.54 11.71
N PHE A 281 17.91 -2.41 12.98
CA PHE A 281 16.79 -1.53 13.36
C PHE A 281 17.01 -0.09 12.89
N SER A 282 18.24 0.40 12.99
CA SER A 282 18.68 1.70 12.47
C SER A 282 18.49 1.86 10.95
N GLU A 283 18.74 0.81 10.17
CA GLU A 283 18.57 0.82 8.71
C GLU A 283 17.08 0.91 8.34
N PHE A 284 16.23 0.12 9.00
CA PHE A 284 14.76 0.19 8.84
C PHE A 284 14.21 1.58 9.20
N LEU A 285 14.60 2.14 10.34
CA LEU A 285 14.17 3.46 10.77
C LEU A 285 14.59 4.54 9.77
N ALA A 286 15.85 4.52 9.31
CA ALA A 286 16.33 5.49 8.33
C ALA A 286 15.54 5.39 7.02
N MET A 287 15.25 4.18 6.53
CA MET A 287 14.44 3.96 5.33
C MET A 287 13.05 4.62 5.47
N TYR A 288 12.32 4.34 6.56
CA TYR A 288 11.01 4.96 6.82
C TYR A 288 11.06 6.49 6.80
N LEU A 289 12.05 7.08 7.46
CA LEU A 289 12.19 8.54 7.50
C LEU A 289 12.48 9.13 6.11
N MET A 290 13.31 8.45 5.31
CA MET A 290 13.74 8.91 3.99
C MET A 290 12.65 8.77 2.92
N VAL A 291 11.75 7.78 3.02
CA VAL A 291 10.64 7.64 2.05
C VAL A 291 9.53 8.67 2.26
N TRP A 292 9.39 9.24 3.47
CA TRP A 292 8.35 10.24 3.78
C TRP A 292 8.86 11.68 3.86
N SER A 293 10.18 11.89 3.90
CA SER A 293 10.75 13.21 4.16
C SER A 293 12.07 13.43 3.42
N PRO A 294 12.28 14.63 2.83
CA PRO A 294 13.56 14.98 2.21
C PRO A 294 14.65 15.30 3.22
N THR A 295 14.35 15.45 4.52
CA THR A 295 15.26 16.02 5.53
C THR A 295 16.58 15.26 5.67
N LEU A 296 16.56 13.93 5.61
CA LEU A 296 17.76 13.10 5.79
C LEU A 296 18.50 12.82 4.48
N TRP A 297 18.02 13.30 3.34
CA TRP A 297 18.68 13.06 2.06
C TRP A 297 19.93 13.95 1.92
N PRO A 298 21.11 13.38 1.63
CA PRO A 298 22.34 14.15 1.49
C PRO A 298 22.25 15.11 0.31
N ALA A 299 22.90 16.27 0.39
CA ALA A 299 22.97 17.20 -0.76
C ALA A 299 23.75 16.59 -1.96
N VAL A 300 24.67 15.67 -1.68
CA VAL A 300 25.46 14.95 -2.69
C VAL A 300 24.61 13.81 -3.28
N PRO A 301 24.50 13.69 -4.62
CA PRO A 301 23.69 12.65 -5.25
C PRO A 301 24.35 11.26 -5.11
N PRO A 302 23.55 10.17 -5.03
CA PRO A 302 24.05 8.81 -4.80
C PRO A 302 25.15 8.37 -5.76
N ILE A 303 25.10 8.81 -7.03
CA ILE A 303 26.10 8.47 -8.05
C ILE A 303 27.55 8.75 -7.61
N ARG A 304 27.76 9.72 -6.70
CA ARG A 304 29.09 10.09 -6.21
C ARG A 304 29.70 9.08 -5.23
N PHE A 305 28.90 8.17 -4.67
CA PHE A 305 29.37 7.16 -3.71
C PHE A 305 29.90 5.89 -4.40
N PHE A 306 29.83 5.78 -5.73
CA PHE A 306 30.27 4.58 -6.46
C PHE A 306 31.69 4.16 -6.08
N ALA A 307 32.64 5.10 -6.08
CA ALA A 307 34.04 4.81 -5.77
C ALA A 307 34.27 4.37 -4.33
N GLU A 308 33.45 4.86 -3.39
CA GLU A 308 33.48 4.44 -1.99
C GLU A 308 32.93 3.01 -1.81
N LEU A 309 31.83 2.69 -2.48
CA LEU A 309 31.14 1.41 -2.37
C LEU A 309 31.84 0.29 -3.16
N PHE A 310 32.40 0.62 -4.32
CA PHE A 310 32.99 -0.31 -5.29
C PHE A 310 34.42 0.10 -5.66
N PRO A 311 35.36 0.12 -4.69
CA PRO A 311 36.73 0.56 -4.94
C PRO A 311 37.49 -0.36 -5.91
N ARG A 312 37.14 -1.65 -5.96
CA ARG A 312 37.74 -2.59 -6.91
C ARG A 312 37.26 -2.30 -8.32
N GLU A 313 35.95 -2.26 -8.55
CA GLU A 313 35.34 -1.95 -9.84
C GLU A 313 35.81 -0.59 -10.35
N THR A 314 35.97 0.39 -9.45
CA THR A 314 36.54 1.71 -9.78
C THR A 314 37.99 1.60 -10.26
N ALA A 315 38.81 0.76 -9.62
CA ALA A 315 40.18 0.52 -10.07
C ALA A 315 40.22 -0.20 -11.44
N GLU A 316 39.33 -1.16 -11.68
CA GLU A 316 39.21 -1.88 -12.96
C GLU A 316 38.75 -0.97 -14.11
N LEU A 317 37.89 0.01 -13.83
CA LEU A 317 37.44 1.01 -14.81
C LEU A 317 38.55 2.00 -15.19
N GLY A 318 39.50 2.24 -14.29
CA GLY A 318 40.69 3.08 -14.51
C GLY A 318 40.40 4.53 -14.92
N ASN A 319 41.45 5.22 -15.37
CA ASN A 319 41.37 6.44 -16.18
C ASN A 319 41.98 6.07 -17.53
N PRO A 320 41.19 5.83 -18.59
CA PRO A 320 41.73 5.21 -19.79
C PRO A 320 42.74 6.14 -20.45
N ASP A 321 43.98 5.68 -20.59
CA ASP A 321 44.93 6.32 -21.50
C ASP A 321 44.42 6.12 -22.94
N HIS A 322 44.55 7.14 -23.79
CA HIS A 322 43.86 7.20 -25.09
C HIS A 322 44.24 6.06 -26.06
N THR A 323 45.33 5.33 -25.77
CA THR A 323 45.84 4.22 -26.57
C THR A 323 45.32 2.83 -26.16
N GLU A 324 44.66 2.67 -25.01
CA GLU A 324 44.16 1.36 -24.53
C GLU A 324 42.65 1.13 -24.74
N TYR A 325 41.92 2.15 -25.22
CA TYR A 325 40.45 2.15 -25.31
C TYR A 325 39.88 0.97 -26.11
N PHE A 326 40.57 0.49 -27.14
CA PHE A 326 40.10 -0.60 -27.99
C PHE A 326 40.33 -2.01 -27.41
N GLY A 327 41.22 -2.18 -26.41
CA GLY A 327 41.53 -3.48 -25.80
C GLY A 327 40.88 -3.73 -24.43
N LEU A 328 40.27 -2.69 -23.82
CA LEU A 328 39.63 -2.78 -22.50
C LEU A 328 38.24 -3.43 -22.53
N LEU A 329 37.48 -3.23 -23.62
CA LEU A 329 36.14 -3.82 -23.79
C LEU A 329 36.15 -5.37 -23.83
N ASP A 330 37.30 -5.96 -24.18
CA ASP A 330 37.47 -7.42 -24.25
C ASP A 330 37.91 -8.03 -22.90
N LYS A 331 38.25 -7.21 -21.87
CA LYS A 331 38.61 -7.71 -20.54
C LYS A 331 37.35 -8.04 -19.72
N PRO A 332 37.16 -9.28 -19.23
CA PRO A 332 35.98 -9.66 -18.46
C PRO A 332 35.76 -8.81 -17.20
N GLU A 333 36.84 -8.42 -16.51
CA GLU A 333 36.79 -7.61 -15.29
C GLU A 333 36.29 -6.20 -15.56
N TYR A 334 36.77 -5.56 -16.63
CA TYR A 334 36.30 -4.24 -17.07
C TYR A 334 34.82 -4.31 -17.45
N LYS A 335 34.41 -5.32 -18.23
CA LYS A 335 33.01 -5.50 -18.62
C LYS A 335 32.09 -5.61 -17.40
N LYS A 336 32.45 -6.44 -16.42
CA LYS A 336 31.68 -6.59 -15.18
C LYS A 336 31.63 -5.28 -14.37
N ALA A 337 32.75 -4.58 -14.26
CA ALA A 337 32.81 -3.29 -13.57
C ALA A 337 31.97 -2.22 -14.28
N HIS A 338 31.95 -2.23 -15.62
CA HIS A 338 31.13 -1.34 -16.44
C HIS A 338 29.64 -1.65 -16.29
N GLU A 339 29.23 -2.92 -16.36
CA GLU A 339 27.85 -3.36 -16.12
C GLU A 339 27.37 -2.89 -14.73
N ARG A 340 28.19 -3.10 -13.70
CA ARG A 340 27.89 -2.63 -12.34
C ARG A 340 27.77 -1.11 -12.26
N LEU A 341 28.63 -0.35 -12.94
CA LEU A 341 28.54 1.10 -12.99
C LEU A 341 27.24 1.54 -13.67
N MET A 342 26.85 0.92 -14.78
CA MET A 342 25.61 1.27 -15.49
C MET A 342 24.37 0.96 -14.65
N GLU A 343 24.33 -0.18 -13.95
CA GLU A 343 23.27 -0.49 -12.97
C GLU A 343 23.20 0.58 -11.87
N TYR A 344 24.35 0.95 -11.29
CA TYR A 344 24.41 1.93 -10.21
C TYR A 344 24.01 3.35 -10.67
N VAL A 345 24.35 3.73 -11.90
CA VAL A 345 23.91 4.99 -12.52
C VAL A 345 22.38 4.99 -12.65
N ALA A 346 21.79 3.92 -13.19
CA ALA A 346 20.35 3.81 -13.34
C ALA A 346 19.61 3.86 -11.99
N GLU A 347 20.10 3.13 -10.98
CA GLU A 347 19.56 3.21 -9.60
C GLU A 347 19.66 4.62 -9.04
N SER A 348 20.81 5.29 -9.23
CA SER A 348 21.03 6.66 -8.72
C SER A 348 20.09 7.67 -9.37
N ASP A 349 19.86 7.57 -10.68
CA ASP A 349 18.93 8.44 -11.41
C ASP A 349 17.49 8.26 -10.91
N HIS A 350 17.07 7.01 -10.65
CA HIS A 350 15.76 6.73 -10.07
C HIS A 350 15.61 7.29 -8.64
N LEU A 351 16.66 7.17 -7.81
CA LEU A 351 16.68 7.72 -6.46
C LEU A 351 16.59 9.26 -6.46
N ASP A 352 17.29 9.93 -7.37
CA ASP A 352 17.22 11.39 -7.49
C ASP A 352 15.83 11.85 -7.96
N GLY A 353 15.22 11.12 -8.90
CA GLY A 353 13.83 11.34 -9.32
C GLY A 353 12.84 11.17 -8.16
N PHE A 354 12.97 10.08 -7.38
CA PHE A 354 12.16 9.82 -6.19
C PHE A 354 12.32 10.93 -5.15
N ARG A 355 13.56 11.31 -4.82
CA ARG A 355 13.88 12.39 -3.90
C ARG A 355 13.21 13.71 -4.31
N GLY A 356 13.16 14.01 -5.61
CA GLY A 356 12.51 15.20 -6.15
C GLY A 356 11.04 15.36 -5.78
N THR A 357 10.35 14.24 -5.49
CA THR A 357 8.91 14.23 -5.14
C THR A 357 8.62 14.32 -3.64
N LEU A 358 9.61 14.11 -2.77
CA LEU A 358 9.40 13.97 -1.32
C LEU A 358 8.80 15.21 -0.65
N GLY A 359 9.05 16.40 -1.18
CA GLY A 359 8.42 17.63 -0.69
C GLY A 359 6.90 17.62 -0.89
N MET A 360 6.44 17.12 -2.03
CA MET A 360 5.01 16.96 -2.35
C MET A 360 4.38 15.88 -1.46
N VAL A 361 5.06 14.73 -1.31
CA VAL A 361 4.59 13.65 -0.43
C VAL A 361 4.47 14.10 1.02
N ARG A 362 5.46 14.80 1.56
CA ARG A 362 5.40 15.34 2.93
C ARG A 362 4.21 16.28 3.11
N ARG A 363 3.95 17.15 2.14
CA ARG A 363 2.81 18.07 2.17
C ARG A 363 1.47 17.34 2.10
N ALA A 364 1.34 16.33 1.24
CA ALA A 364 0.14 15.52 1.12
C ALA A 364 -0.19 14.73 2.41
N LEU A 365 0.82 14.08 3.01
CA LEU A 365 0.71 13.33 4.27
C LEU A 365 0.39 14.22 5.47
N ALA A 366 0.89 15.47 5.47
CA ALA A 366 0.51 16.47 6.46
C ALA A 366 -0.94 16.96 6.31
N ASN A 367 -1.58 16.70 5.15
CA ASN A 367 -2.88 17.27 4.79
C ASN A 367 -4.01 16.26 4.51
N THR A 368 -3.77 14.97 4.78
CA THR A 368 -4.73 13.89 4.51
C THR A 368 -4.64 12.82 5.58
N ALA A 369 -5.78 12.40 6.14
CA ALA A 369 -5.82 11.27 7.06
C ALA A 369 -5.35 10.00 6.34
N THR A 370 -4.25 9.42 6.83
CA THR A 370 -3.53 8.33 6.16
C THR A 370 -3.58 7.07 7.01
N TYR A 371 -4.15 6.01 6.46
CA TYR A 371 -4.21 4.67 7.04
C TYR A 371 -3.22 3.77 6.30
N MET A 372 -2.50 2.90 7.00
CA MET A 372 -1.54 1.98 6.36
C MET A 372 -1.78 0.53 6.79
N MET A 373 -1.33 -0.43 5.99
CA MET A 373 -1.23 -1.84 6.38
C MET A 373 0.21 -2.34 6.33
N PHE A 374 0.46 -3.44 7.05
CA PHE A 374 1.74 -4.14 7.04
C PHE A 374 1.77 -5.11 5.86
N ASP A 375 2.84 -5.09 5.09
CA ASP A 375 3.08 -6.04 4.00
C ASP A 375 4.42 -6.77 4.15
N ASP A 376 4.78 -7.56 3.15
CA ASP A 376 5.98 -8.38 3.08
C ASP A 376 7.24 -7.56 2.83
N HIS A 377 7.28 -6.62 1.88
CA HIS A 377 8.50 -5.84 1.63
C HIS A 377 8.86 -4.87 2.77
N GLU A 378 7.98 -4.64 3.76
CA GLU A 378 8.37 -4.02 5.03
C GLU A 378 9.34 -4.88 5.87
N VAL A 379 9.42 -6.19 5.61
CA VAL A 379 10.31 -7.15 6.28
C VAL A 379 11.22 -7.83 5.27
N THR A 380 10.66 -8.66 4.39
CA THR A 380 11.28 -9.39 3.29
C THR A 380 10.18 -10.04 2.42
N ASP A 381 10.37 -10.11 1.11
CA ASP A 381 9.43 -10.68 0.12
C ASP A 381 8.97 -12.13 0.42
N ASP A 382 9.78 -12.90 1.15
CA ASP A 382 9.48 -14.30 1.49
C ASP A 382 8.94 -14.48 2.92
N TRP A 383 8.47 -13.40 3.54
CA TRP A 383 8.13 -13.36 4.96
C TRP A 383 7.03 -14.37 5.33
N TYR A 384 7.38 -15.40 6.11
CA TYR A 384 6.49 -16.50 6.50
C TYR A 384 5.88 -17.27 5.31
N ILE A 385 6.60 -17.43 4.20
CA ILE A 385 6.10 -18.08 2.98
C ILE A 385 6.01 -19.62 3.06
N SER A 386 6.50 -20.24 4.14
CA SER A 386 6.30 -21.66 4.43
C SER A 386 6.59 -22.01 5.89
N ARG A 387 6.17 -23.20 6.32
CA ARG A 387 6.53 -23.72 7.66
C ARG A 387 8.04 -23.91 7.79
N LYS A 388 8.71 -24.34 6.71
CA LYS A 388 10.17 -24.42 6.61
C LYS A 388 10.80 -23.08 6.89
N TRP A 389 10.35 -22.02 6.23
CA TRP A 389 10.89 -20.66 6.43
C TRP A 389 10.76 -20.23 7.89
N VAL A 390 9.58 -20.43 8.51
CA VAL A 390 9.38 -20.09 9.93
C VAL A 390 10.37 -20.83 10.81
N HIS A 391 10.57 -22.14 10.59
CA HIS A 391 11.52 -22.94 11.34
C HIS A 391 12.97 -22.45 11.12
N GLU A 392 13.42 -22.35 9.87
CA GLU A 392 14.81 -22.02 9.55
C GLU A 392 15.21 -20.61 9.99
N VAL A 393 14.31 -19.62 9.84
CA VAL A 393 14.60 -18.22 10.22
C VAL A 393 14.34 -17.97 11.70
N CYS A 394 13.22 -18.44 12.26
CA CYS A 394 12.83 -18.09 13.64
C CYS A 394 13.56 -18.92 14.69
N ASP A 395 14.22 -20.03 14.34
CA ASP A 395 15.05 -20.79 15.29
C ASP A 395 16.41 -20.12 15.51
N LEU A 396 16.87 -19.31 14.55
CA LEU A 396 18.13 -18.58 14.63
C LEU A 396 18.01 -17.35 15.55
N PRO A 397 18.96 -17.12 16.48
CA PRO A 397 18.98 -15.92 17.30
C PRO A 397 19.02 -14.62 16.49
N HIS A 398 19.84 -14.57 15.44
CA HIS A 398 19.92 -13.40 14.55
C HIS A 398 18.69 -13.26 13.64
N GLY A 399 18.05 -14.36 13.24
CA GLY A 399 16.77 -14.31 12.50
C GLY A 399 15.64 -13.71 13.35
N ARG A 400 15.54 -14.09 14.64
CA ARG A 400 14.60 -13.45 15.58
C ARG A 400 14.92 -11.98 15.84
N GLN A 401 16.20 -11.63 15.93
CA GLN A 401 16.63 -10.23 16.07
C GLN A 401 16.25 -9.42 14.84
N PHE A 402 16.48 -9.94 13.63
CA PHE A 402 16.06 -9.31 12.38
C PHE A 402 14.55 -9.09 12.33
N LEU A 403 13.74 -10.12 12.61
CA LEU A 403 12.29 -10.01 12.65
C LEU A 403 11.82 -9.00 13.70
N GLY A 404 12.45 -9.03 14.88
CA GLY A 404 12.21 -8.05 15.94
C GLY A 404 12.49 -6.61 15.49
N ASN A 405 13.61 -6.38 14.79
CA ASN A 405 13.98 -5.07 14.24
C ASN A 405 12.95 -4.58 13.22
N ALA A 406 12.62 -5.40 12.23
CA ALA A 406 11.69 -5.05 11.16
C ALA A 406 10.29 -4.76 11.73
N MET A 407 9.73 -5.68 12.51
CA MET A 407 8.39 -5.50 13.08
C MET A 407 8.32 -4.36 14.12
N ALA A 408 9.38 -4.13 14.90
CA ALA A 408 9.43 -2.99 15.82
C ALA A 408 9.47 -1.66 15.05
N SER A 409 10.19 -1.61 13.93
CA SER A 409 10.24 -0.41 13.08
C SER A 409 8.86 -0.13 12.47
N TYR A 410 8.16 -1.14 11.97
CA TYR A 410 6.76 -1.02 11.52
C TYR A 410 5.86 -0.54 12.67
N ALA A 411 6.02 -1.10 13.87
CA ALA A 411 5.22 -0.73 15.05
C ALA A 411 5.31 0.76 15.36
N VAL A 412 6.52 1.34 15.36
CA VAL A 412 6.72 2.74 15.74
C VAL A 412 6.53 3.74 14.60
N CYS A 413 6.69 3.31 13.34
CA CYS A 413 6.54 4.18 12.16
C CYS A 413 5.12 4.16 11.58
N GLN A 414 4.48 2.99 11.50
CA GLN A 414 3.16 2.81 10.86
C GLN A 414 2.09 2.40 11.88
N GLY A 415 2.34 1.34 12.64
CA GLY A 415 1.37 0.68 13.52
C GLY A 415 0.84 1.58 14.63
N TRP A 416 1.70 2.34 15.31
CA TRP A 416 1.33 3.27 16.38
C TRP A 416 0.33 4.33 15.89
N GLY A 417 0.45 4.79 14.65
CA GLY A 417 -0.52 5.70 14.05
C GLY A 417 -1.87 5.07 13.72
N ASN A 418 -1.90 3.77 13.42
CA ASN A 418 -3.12 3.01 13.13
C ASN A 418 -3.88 2.62 14.39
N THR A 419 -3.17 2.24 15.46
CA THR A 419 -3.74 1.76 16.73
C THR A 419 -3.15 2.50 17.93
N PRO A 420 -3.33 3.84 18.02
CA PRO A 420 -2.77 4.65 19.10
C PRO A 420 -3.17 4.17 20.51
N GLU A 421 -4.32 3.52 20.64
CA GLU A 421 -4.81 2.89 21.87
C GLU A 421 -3.89 1.79 22.40
N GLN A 422 -3.15 1.09 21.54
CA GLN A 422 -2.18 0.06 21.94
C GLN A 422 -0.89 0.64 22.53
N PHE A 423 -0.76 1.97 22.53
CA PHE A 423 0.34 2.73 23.10
C PHE A 423 -0.12 3.80 24.09
N ALA A 424 -1.43 3.95 24.34
CA ALA A 424 -1.99 4.91 25.28
C ALA A 424 -1.68 4.51 26.75
N ASP A 425 -2.17 5.23 27.75
CA ASP A 425 -2.08 4.79 29.15
C ASP A 425 -3.11 3.68 29.47
N GLY A 426 -2.87 2.92 30.54
CA GLY A 426 -3.76 1.84 30.99
C GLY A 426 -3.49 0.46 30.33
N PRO A 427 -4.34 -0.55 30.57
CA PRO A 427 -4.06 -1.94 30.20
C PRO A 427 -3.95 -2.17 28.68
N ARG A 428 -4.82 -1.55 27.88
CA ARG A 428 -4.79 -1.69 26.40
C ARG A 428 -3.49 -1.18 25.79
N GLY A 429 -2.87 -0.18 26.41
CA GLY A 429 -1.63 0.41 25.93
C GLY A 429 -0.34 -0.22 26.46
N GLU A 430 -0.44 -1.24 27.32
CA GLU A 430 0.73 -1.86 27.97
C GLU A 430 1.73 -2.41 26.95
N ALA A 431 1.24 -3.11 25.93
CA ALA A 431 2.11 -3.73 24.92
C ALA A 431 2.98 -2.70 24.19
N GLY A 432 2.38 -1.59 23.76
CA GLY A 432 3.11 -0.51 23.10
C GLY A 432 4.05 0.22 24.04
N ARG A 433 3.66 0.52 25.28
CA ARG A 433 4.55 1.18 26.26
C ARG A 433 5.75 0.31 26.64
N ASP A 434 5.56 -0.99 26.78
CA ASP A 434 6.65 -1.95 27.03
C ASP A 434 7.61 -2.01 25.84
N LEU A 435 7.09 -2.05 24.62
CA LEU A 435 7.90 -2.00 23.41
C LEU A 435 8.74 -0.71 23.37
N LEU A 436 8.12 0.45 23.58
CA LEU A 436 8.82 1.73 23.60
C LEU A 436 9.90 1.79 24.69
N THR A 437 9.63 1.21 25.86
CA THR A 437 10.60 1.11 26.97
C THR A 437 11.79 0.23 26.60
N ALA A 438 11.55 -0.92 25.96
CA ALA A 438 12.59 -1.82 25.51
C ALA A 438 13.46 -1.19 24.40
N LEU A 439 12.84 -0.46 23.45
CA LEU A 439 13.55 0.26 22.40
C LEU A 439 14.38 1.43 22.93
N ALA A 440 13.96 2.05 24.03
CA ALA A 440 14.69 3.14 24.68
C ALA A 440 15.92 2.68 25.49
N ALA A 441 16.10 1.37 25.67
CA ALA A 441 17.26 0.82 26.37
C ALA A 441 18.57 1.19 25.65
N PRO A 442 19.69 1.42 26.37
CA PRO A 442 20.99 1.73 25.74
C PRO A 442 21.45 0.67 24.73
N ASP A 443 21.09 -0.59 24.97
CA ASP A 443 21.23 -1.70 24.04
C ASP A 443 19.90 -2.46 23.93
N HIS A 444 19.09 -2.14 22.93
CA HIS A 444 17.82 -2.80 22.65
C HIS A 444 18.00 -4.26 22.16
N THR A 445 19.21 -4.64 21.74
CA THR A 445 19.53 -6.00 21.30
C THR A 445 20.00 -6.91 22.44
N ALA A 446 20.24 -6.36 23.63
CA ALA A 446 20.55 -7.14 24.81
C ALA A 446 19.38 -8.08 25.18
N ALA A 447 19.70 -9.23 25.78
CA ALA A 447 18.74 -10.34 25.95
C ALA A 447 17.39 -9.93 26.61
N GLY A 448 17.43 -9.02 27.60
CA GLY A 448 16.21 -8.51 28.26
C GLY A 448 15.32 -7.70 27.31
N PRO A 449 15.77 -6.51 26.84
CA PRO A 449 15.04 -5.71 25.87
C PRO A 449 14.65 -6.49 24.60
N ALA A 450 15.55 -7.29 24.03
CA ALA A 450 15.27 -8.08 22.83
C ALA A 450 14.13 -9.10 23.06
N ALA A 451 14.06 -9.72 24.24
CA ALA A 451 12.96 -10.62 24.57
C ALA A 451 11.62 -9.88 24.71
N VAL A 452 11.62 -8.64 25.23
CA VAL A 452 10.42 -7.79 25.27
C VAL A 452 10.01 -7.37 23.87
N ILE A 453 10.94 -6.93 23.03
CA ILE A 453 10.69 -6.57 21.64
C ILE A 453 10.07 -7.76 20.90
N ALA A 454 10.72 -8.92 20.91
CA ALA A 454 10.21 -10.13 20.25
C ALA A 454 8.81 -10.54 20.75
N ARG A 455 8.55 -10.43 22.06
CA ARG A 455 7.21 -10.70 22.62
C ARG A 455 6.19 -9.67 22.12
N ARG A 456 6.48 -8.38 22.22
CA ARG A 456 5.51 -7.30 21.94
C ARG A 456 5.29 -7.09 20.43
N THR A 457 6.27 -7.37 19.58
CA THR A 457 6.07 -7.43 18.12
C THR A 457 5.40 -8.74 17.68
N GLY A 458 5.42 -9.75 18.54
CA GLY A 458 4.89 -11.07 18.24
C GLY A 458 5.81 -11.91 17.37
N THR A 459 7.13 -11.69 17.36
CA THR A 459 8.08 -12.54 16.63
C THR A 459 7.82 -14.03 16.95
N PRO A 460 7.65 -14.90 15.94
CA PRO A 460 7.30 -16.29 16.16
C PRO A 460 8.35 -17.07 16.93
N THR A 461 7.88 -18.09 17.64
CA THR A 461 8.72 -19.12 18.26
C THR A 461 8.59 -20.47 17.57
N GLY A 462 7.86 -20.53 16.44
CA GLY A 462 7.63 -21.74 15.65
C GLY A 462 6.21 -21.79 15.08
N ALA A 463 5.79 -22.98 14.64
CA ALA A 463 4.42 -23.28 14.22
C ALA A 463 3.92 -24.56 14.90
N ASP A 464 2.64 -24.58 15.30
CA ASP A 464 2.02 -25.71 16.00
C ASP A 464 1.72 -26.89 15.05
N SER A 465 1.16 -27.97 15.61
CA SER A 465 0.79 -29.17 14.82
C SER A 465 -0.35 -28.91 13.83
N ALA A 466 -1.13 -27.85 14.02
CA ALA A 466 -2.17 -27.40 13.09
C ALA A 466 -1.63 -26.39 12.06
N GLY A 467 -0.32 -26.14 12.05
CA GLY A 467 0.34 -25.21 11.13
C GLY A 467 0.16 -23.74 11.49
N ARG A 468 -0.35 -23.39 12.67
CA ARG A 468 -0.53 -21.99 13.09
C ARG A 468 0.78 -21.45 13.62
N ILE A 469 1.09 -20.21 13.28
CA ILE A 469 2.25 -19.52 13.85
C ILE A 469 2.05 -19.36 15.36
N VAL A 470 3.04 -19.80 16.16
CA VAL A 470 3.04 -19.68 17.62
C VAL A 470 3.82 -18.43 18.00
N ARG A 471 3.19 -17.58 18.82
CA ARG A 471 3.76 -16.33 19.35
C ARG A 471 3.56 -16.30 20.87
N ARG A 472 4.31 -15.44 21.56
CA ARG A 472 4.09 -15.20 23.00
C ARG A 472 2.90 -14.26 23.20
N ASP A 473 2.12 -14.50 24.26
CA ASP A 473 0.95 -13.66 24.58
C ASP A 473 1.32 -12.19 24.87
N GLY A 474 0.39 -11.31 24.50
CA GLY A 474 0.51 -9.86 24.72
C GLY A 474 1.29 -9.12 23.64
N SER A 475 1.36 -9.68 22.42
CA SER A 475 1.84 -8.96 21.24
C SER A 475 0.87 -7.86 20.82
N LEU A 476 1.39 -6.88 20.10
CA LEU A 476 0.60 -5.90 19.36
C LEU A 476 -0.28 -6.60 18.32
N VAL A 477 -1.38 -5.95 17.99
CA VAL A 477 -2.36 -6.38 16.99
C VAL A 477 -2.28 -5.46 15.78
N TRP A 478 -2.19 -6.04 14.58
CA TRP A 478 -1.97 -5.28 13.34
C TRP A 478 -3.24 -4.99 12.54
N HIS A 479 -4.30 -5.78 12.74
CA HIS A 479 -5.63 -5.49 12.20
C HIS A 479 -6.32 -4.39 13.01
N TYR A 480 -7.18 -3.62 12.35
CA TYR A 480 -7.94 -2.54 12.98
C TYR A 480 -9.19 -2.22 12.17
N ALA A 481 -10.12 -1.48 12.78
CA ALA A 481 -11.31 -1.00 12.09
C ALA A 481 -11.64 0.44 12.49
N ILE A 482 -12.23 1.17 11.55
CA ILE A 482 -12.64 2.57 11.71
C ILE A 482 -14.04 2.72 11.16
N THR A 483 -14.89 3.44 11.88
CA THR A 483 -16.28 3.64 11.47
C THR A 483 -16.63 5.12 11.46
N TRP A 484 -17.01 5.59 10.26
CA TRP A 484 -17.65 6.87 10.02
C TRP A 484 -19.12 6.66 9.61
N PRO A 485 -19.93 7.73 9.51
CA PRO A 485 -21.31 7.59 9.03
C PRO A 485 -21.40 7.03 7.61
N ALA A 486 -20.55 7.50 6.68
CA ALA A 486 -20.57 7.06 5.28
C ALA A 486 -19.93 5.68 5.05
N HIS A 487 -18.93 5.27 5.84
CA HIS A 487 -18.24 4.00 5.63
C HIS A 487 -17.68 3.39 6.91
N GLN A 488 -17.41 2.09 6.86
CA GLN A 488 -16.55 1.37 7.80
C GLN A 488 -15.35 0.82 7.01
N LEU A 489 -14.14 1.02 7.53
CA LEU A 489 -12.91 0.41 7.05
C LEU A 489 -12.53 -0.75 7.97
N VAL A 490 -12.27 -1.93 7.42
CA VAL A 490 -11.81 -3.13 8.12
C VAL A 490 -10.47 -3.57 7.53
N ALA A 491 -9.40 -3.38 8.28
CA ALA A 491 -8.03 -3.75 7.91
C ALA A 491 -7.71 -5.16 8.41
N VAL A 492 -7.34 -6.07 7.51
CA VAL A 492 -7.01 -7.46 7.86
C VAL A 492 -5.51 -7.72 7.81
N ASP A 493 -5.01 -8.51 8.76
CA ASP A 493 -3.61 -8.92 8.84
C ASP A 493 -3.40 -10.27 8.14
N THR A 494 -2.94 -10.22 6.89
CA THR A 494 -2.68 -11.39 6.04
C THR A 494 -1.26 -11.94 6.17
N ARG A 495 -0.36 -11.20 6.83
CA ARG A 495 1.05 -11.57 6.95
C ARG A 495 1.32 -12.31 8.24
N THR A 496 0.88 -11.78 9.38
CA THR A 496 1.22 -12.38 10.68
C THR A 496 0.26 -13.47 11.14
N GLN A 497 -0.90 -13.60 10.49
CA GLN A 497 -1.94 -14.60 10.81
C GLN A 497 -1.93 -15.85 9.92
N ARG A 498 -0.85 -16.05 9.15
CA ARG A 498 -0.68 -17.18 8.23
C ARG A 498 -0.83 -18.54 8.92
N VAL A 499 -1.38 -19.50 8.17
CA VAL A 499 -1.57 -20.89 8.59
C VAL A 499 -1.01 -21.84 7.55
N PHE A 500 -0.08 -22.72 7.93
CA PHE A 500 0.55 -23.71 7.06
C PHE A 500 -0.27 -25.00 7.05
N ARG A 501 -1.25 -25.08 6.15
CA ARG A 501 -2.17 -26.24 6.07
C ARG A 501 -1.61 -27.42 5.27
N GLY A 502 -0.64 -27.17 4.39
CA GLY A 502 0.04 -28.19 3.60
C GLY A 502 1.24 -28.82 4.31
N GLY A 503 2.12 -29.42 3.50
CA GLY A 503 3.43 -29.93 3.88
C GLY A 503 4.41 -28.85 4.34
N PHE A 504 5.63 -29.29 4.69
CA PHE A 504 6.64 -28.42 5.32
C PHE A 504 7.11 -27.25 4.43
N THR A 505 7.12 -27.46 3.11
CA THR A 505 7.52 -26.48 2.09
C THR A 505 6.34 -25.86 1.38
N ASP A 506 5.11 -26.30 1.68
CA ASP A 506 3.93 -25.83 1.00
C ASP A 506 3.60 -24.39 1.42
N PRO A 507 3.00 -23.60 0.52
CA PRO A 507 2.63 -22.23 0.82
C PRO A 507 1.57 -22.12 1.92
N PRO A 508 1.51 -20.98 2.62
CA PRO A 508 0.52 -20.74 3.67
C PRO A 508 -0.84 -20.37 3.09
N SER A 509 -1.89 -20.59 3.88
CA SER A 509 -3.08 -19.76 3.81
C SER A 509 -2.80 -18.41 4.49
N LEU A 510 -3.27 -17.30 3.91
CA LEU A 510 -3.11 -15.96 4.53
C LEU A 510 -3.70 -15.89 5.94
N PHE A 511 -4.90 -16.43 6.14
CA PHE A 511 -5.41 -16.86 7.44
C PHE A 511 -6.63 -17.79 7.27
N TYR A 512 -6.93 -18.61 8.29
CA TYR A 512 -7.96 -19.66 8.17
C TYR A 512 -8.72 -20.00 9.47
N SER A 513 -8.18 -19.68 10.65
CA SER A 513 -8.75 -20.11 11.92
C SER A 513 -10.02 -19.34 12.28
N ASP A 514 -10.95 -19.97 13.02
CA ASP A 514 -12.17 -19.28 13.44
C ASP A 514 -11.90 -18.10 14.39
N ALA A 515 -10.85 -18.21 15.22
CA ALA A 515 -10.41 -17.12 16.08
C ALA A 515 -9.93 -15.89 15.28
N THR A 516 -9.18 -16.12 14.19
CA THR A 516 -8.72 -15.04 13.30
C THR A 516 -9.88 -14.37 12.54
N PHE A 517 -10.89 -15.14 12.13
CA PHE A 517 -12.11 -14.56 11.55
C PHE A 517 -12.89 -13.74 12.58
N ALA A 518 -13.06 -14.30 13.78
CA ALA A 518 -13.77 -13.63 14.87
C ALA A 518 -13.12 -12.30 15.24
N SER A 519 -11.80 -12.22 15.31
CA SER A 519 -11.09 -10.99 15.69
C SER A 519 -10.97 -9.95 14.58
N MET A 520 -10.82 -10.36 13.32
CA MET A 520 -10.54 -9.43 12.21
C MET A 520 -11.76 -9.07 11.38
N VAL A 521 -12.60 -10.07 11.04
CA VAL A 521 -13.69 -9.92 10.08
C VAL A 521 -15.03 -9.70 10.78
N GLU A 522 -15.25 -10.38 11.91
CA GLU A 522 -16.56 -10.42 12.59
C GLU A 522 -16.63 -9.48 13.81
N ALA A 523 -15.49 -9.11 14.40
CA ALA A 523 -15.44 -8.16 15.51
C ALA A 523 -15.98 -6.76 15.13
N PRO A 524 -15.73 -6.23 13.91
CA PRO A 524 -16.44 -5.05 13.45
C PRO A 524 -17.93 -5.38 13.23
N GLU A 525 -18.81 -4.65 13.92
CA GLU A 525 -20.26 -4.81 13.76
C GLU A 525 -20.69 -4.53 12.32
N ASP A 526 -21.60 -5.35 11.79
CA ASP A 526 -22.26 -5.10 10.51
C ASP A 526 -23.01 -3.77 10.55
N GLN A 527 -22.72 -2.91 9.57
CA GLN A 527 -23.29 -1.56 9.47
C GLN A 527 -24.49 -1.50 8.51
N GLY A 528 -24.93 -2.65 7.99
CA GLY A 528 -26.06 -2.76 7.07
C GLY A 528 -25.74 -2.27 5.66
N LEU A 529 -26.79 -2.22 4.84
CA LEU A 529 -26.68 -2.04 3.38
C LEU A 529 -26.55 -0.59 2.89
N GLU A 530 -26.78 0.37 3.78
CA GLU A 530 -26.75 1.80 3.45
C GLU A 530 -25.40 2.45 3.76
N LYS A 531 -24.51 1.76 4.48
CA LYS A 531 -23.13 2.18 4.71
C LYS A 531 -22.18 1.37 3.83
N VAL A 532 -21.10 2.00 3.33
CA VAL A 532 -20.05 1.27 2.61
C VAL A 532 -19.21 0.48 3.60
N THR A 533 -19.04 -0.83 3.35
CA THR A 533 -17.99 -1.61 4.02
C THR A 533 -16.77 -1.68 3.10
N VAL A 534 -15.66 -1.11 3.54
CA VAL A 534 -14.36 -1.18 2.87
C VAL A 534 -13.48 -2.20 3.58
N LEU A 535 -13.03 -3.22 2.87
CA LEU A 535 -12.01 -4.16 3.32
C LEU A 535 -10.64 -3.66 2.82
N LEU A 536 -9.66 -3.61 3.71
CA LEU A 536 -8.27 -3.36 3.37
C LEU A 536 -7.48 -4.66 3.53
N SER A 537 -7.03 -5.20 2.40
CA SER A 537 -6.17 -6.38 2.30
C SER A 537 -4.88 -5.95 1.57
N PRO A 538 -3.68 -6.31 2.05
CA PRO A 538 -2.45 -5.94 1.36
C PRO A 538 -2.40 -6.41 -0.10
N CYS A 539 -2.61 -7.71 -0.33
CA CYS A 539 -2.79 -8.28 -1.66
C CYS A 539 -4.27 -8.28 -2.10
N PRO A 540 -4.58 -8.33 -3.41
CA PRO A 540 -5.95 -8.33 -3.93
C PRO A 540 -6.68 -9.62 -3.52
N VAL A 541 -7.92 -9.49 -3.03
CA VAL A 541 -8.76 -10.66 -2.70
C VAL A 541 -9.18 -11.41 -3.96
N LEU A 542 -9.56 -10.65 -4.99
CA LEU A 542 -9.92 -11.18 -6.30
C LEU A 542 -8.76 -10.88 -7.27
N GLY A 543 -7.78 -11.78 -7.31
CA GLY A 543 -6.73 -11.79 -8.34
C GLY A 543 -7.24 -12.44 -9.64
N ASP A 544 -6.50 -12.26 -10.75
CA ASP A 544 -6.77 -12.94 -12.01
C ASP A 544 -5.93 -14.21 -12.17
N PRO A 545 -6.56 -15.41 -12.15
CA PRO A 545 -5.88 -16.67 -12.42
C PRO A 545 -5.17 -16.73 -13.79
N LEU A 546 -5.66 -16.02 -14.81
CA LEU A 546 -5.06 -15.98 -16.15
C LEU A 546 -3.78 -15.12 -16.20
N ILE A 547 -3.67 -14.08 -15.37
CA ILE A 547 -2.42 -13.31 -15.22
C ILE A 547 -1.39 -14.18 -14.50
N GLU A 548 -1.80 -14.91 -13.46
CA GLU A 548 -0.94 -15.81 -12.68
C GLU A 548 -0.50 -17.05 -13.48
N GLU A 549 -1.35 -17.62 -14.34
CA GLU A 549 -1.09 -18.85 -15.11
C GLU A 549 -0.39 -18.59 -16.47
N PHE A 550 -0.70 -17.49 -17.17
CA PHE A 550 -0.18 -17.23 -18.53
C PHE A 550 0.76 -16.03 -18.65
N ALA A 551 0.56 -14.96 -17.88
CA ALA A 551 1.31 -13.71 -18.05
C ALA A 551 2.52 -13.60 -17.13
N GLN A 552 2.40 -13.96 -15.84
CA GLN A 552 3.48 -13.90 -14.86
C GLN A 552 4.72 -14.72 -15.28
N PRO A 553 4.62 -15.96 -15.80
CA PRO A 553 5.81 -16.72 -16.21
C PRO A 553 6.56 -16.06 -17.38
N ALA A 554 5.84 -15.49 -18.35
CA ALA A 554 6.44 -14.79 -19.49
C ALA A 554 7.05 -13.43 -19.07
N VAL A 555 6.36 -12.71 -18.19
CA VAL A 555 6.80 -11.46 -17.58
C VAL A 555 8.07 -11.65 -16.74
N ARG A 556 8.11 -12.67 -15.87
CA ARG A 556 9.28 -13.01 -15.03
C ARG A 556 10.50 -13.37 -15.89
N ARG A 557 10.29 -14.12 -16.97
CA ARG A 557 11.33 -14.46 -17.95
C ARG A 557 11.89 -13.22 -18.66
N LEU A 558 11.03 -12.24 -18.96
CA LEU A 558 11.43 -10.96 -19.57
C LEU A 558 12.04 -9.98 -18.55
N GLN A 559 11.72 -10.10 -17.27
CA GLN A 559 12.30 -9.34 -16.16
C GLN A 559 13.60 -9.96 -15.61
N GLY A 560 14.03 -11.11 -16.13
CA GLY A 560 15.32 -11.71 -15.81
C GLY A 560 15.38 -12.49 -14.50
N TYR A 561 14.25 -12.92 -13.92
CA TYR A 561 14.18 -13.81 -12.76
C TYR A 561 14.46 -15.27 -13.19
N PRO A 562 15.64 -15.86 -12.94
CA PRO A 562 15.97 -17.22 -13.34
C PRO A 562 15.90 -18.14 -12.11
N GLY A 563 14.80 -18.87 -11.90
CA GLY A 563 14.77 -19.98 -10.93
C GLY A 563 13.46 -20.20 -10.16
N GLN A 564 13.37 -21.41 -9.59
CA GLN A 564 12.20 -22.09 -8.99
C GLN A 564 11.60 -21.41 -7.73
N LEU A 565 10.97 -20.25 -7.89
CA LEU A 565 9.81 -19.87 -7.11
C LEU A 565 8.70 -19.63 -8.14
N ASP A 566 8.06 -20.72 -8.57
CA ASP A 566 7.18 -20.75 -9.74
C ASP A 566 5.85 -19.97 -9.54
N GLN A 567 5.55 -19.44 -8.35
CA GLN A 567 4.30 -18.72 -8.02
C GLN A 567 4.54 -17.70 -6.87
N ASP A 568 3.97 -16.48 -6.95
CA ASP A 568 3.84 -15.58 -5.78
C ASP A 568 2.86 -16.22 -4.80
N TYR A 569 3.34 -17.02 -3.84
CA TYR A 569 2.56 -17.83 -2.88
C TYR A 569 1.64 -17.04 -1.91
N GLU A 570 1.36 -15.79 -2.23
CA GLU A 570 0.78 -14.78 -1.36
C GLU A 570 -0.59 -14.29 -1.84
N ALA A 571 -1.05 -14.79 -2.99
CA ALA A 571 -2.41 -14.60 -3.47
C ALA A 571 -3.43 -15.42 -2.66
N TRP A 572 -4.60 -14.84 -2.44
CA TRP A 572 -5.73 -15.51 -1.78
C TRP A 572 -6.13 -16.83 -2.46
N GLY A 573 -5.94 -16.95 -3.78
CA GLY A 573 -6.30 -18.11 -4.58
C GLY A 573 -5.48 -19.38 -4.35
N HIS A 574 -4.30 -19.31 -3.71
CA HIS A 574 -3.39 -20.46 -3.55
C HIS A 574 -3.91 -21.56 -2.63
N ASP A 575 -4.73 -21.21 -1.65
CA ASP A 575 -5.48 -22.18 -0.84
C ASP A 575 -6.98 -21.98 -1.08
N PRO A 576 -7.56 -22.68 -2.08
CA PRO A 576 -8.98 -22.55 -2.41
C PRO A 576 -9.89 -22.76 -1.20
N ARG A 577 -9.54 -23.68 -0.30
CA ARG A 577 -10.34 -23.91 0.90
C ARG A 577 -10.30 -22.72 1.87
N ALA A 578 -9.16 -22.04 2.00
CA ALA A 578 -9.08 -20.83 2.80
C ALA A 578 -9.79 -19.64 2.12
N PHE A 579 -9.65 -19.50 0.81
CA PHE A 579 -10.37 -18.50 0.02
C PHE A 579 -11.89 -18.64 0.16
N GLU A 580 -12.45 -19.82 -0.10
CA GLU A 580 -13.89 -20.07 -0.01
C GLU A 580 -14.42 -19.81 1.41
N LYS A 581 -13.65 -20.19 2.44
CA LYS A 581 -14.00 -19.90 3.84
C LYS A 581 -13.96 -18.39 4.10
N PHE A 582 -12.94 -17.69 3.59
CA PHE A 582 -12.82 -16.25 3.75
C PHE A 582 -14.00 -15.51 3.11
N ILE A 583 -14.32 -15.82 1.86
CA ILE A 583 -15.47 -15.25 1.15
C ILE A 583 -16.78 -15.52 1.90
N ALA A 584 -17.01 -16.76 2.34
CA ALA A 584 -18.22 -17.14 3.06
C ALA A 584 -18.36 -16.46 4.44
N ARG A 585 -17.25 -16.25 5.16
CA ARG A 585 -17.24 -15.57 6.47
C ARG A 585 -17.38 -14.06 6.30
N LEU A 586 -16.67 -13.46 5.34
CA LEU A 586 -16.79 -12.05 5.01
C LEU A 586 -18.19 -11.72 4.50
N LEU A 587 -18.67 -12.36 3.45
CA LEU A 587 -19.94 -12.00 2.83
C LEU A 587 -21.16 -12.50 3.63
N GLY A 588 -20.98 -13.52 4.46
CA GLY A 588 -22.02 -14.03 5.37
C GLY A 588 -22.16 -13.29 6.70
N HIS A 589 -21.18 -12.45 7.09
CA HIS A 589 -21.24 -11.60 8.28
C HIS A 589 -22.13 -10.37 8.03
N ALA A 590 -23.42 -10.63 7.94
CA ALA A 590 -24.49 -9.64 7.83
C ALA A 590 -25.74 -10.14 8.56
N ALA A 591 -26.54 -9.21 9.08
CA ALA A 591 -27.84 -9.57 9.66
C ALA A 591 -28.82 -10.07 8.57
N PRO A 592 -29.69 -11.06 8.86
CA PRO A 592 -30.71 -11.50 7.91
C PRO A 592 -31.76 -10.40 7.68
N GLY A 593 -32.16 -10.21 6.42
CA GLY A 593 -33.28 -9.34 6.07
C GLY A 593 -34.64 -9.92 6.46
N ALA A 594 -35.72 -9.19 6.18
CA ALA A 594 -37.10 -9.63 6.47
C ALA A 594 -37.50 -10.94 5.74
N ASP A 595 -36.85 -11.24 4.62
CA ASP A 595 -37.03 -12.47 3.85
C ASP A 595 -36.07 -13.60 4.26
N GLY A 596 -35.33 -13.42 5.37
CA GLY A 596 -34.35 -14.39 5.87
C GLY A 596 -33.04 -14.42 5.07
N VAL A 597 -32.89 -13.60 4.02
CA VAL A 597 -31.67 -13.54 3.21
C VAL A 597 -30.73 -12.48 3.76
N ARG A 598 -29.50 -12.90 4.08
CA ARG A 598 -28.41 -11.99 4.45
C ARG A 598 -27.87 -11.31 3.21
N ARG A 599 -27.67 -9.99 3.30
CA ARG A 599 -27.19 -9.20 2.17
C ARG A 599 -26.01 -8.34 2.58
N ARG A 600 -24.95 -8.34 1.77
CA ARG A 600 -23.73 -7.58 2.06
C ARG A 600 -23.10 -6.98 0.80
N ARG A 601 -22.60 -5.75 0.92
CA ARG A 601 -21.79 -5.06 -0.09
C ARG A 601 -20.42 -4.77 0.49
N VAL A 602 -19.37 -5.26 -0.13
CA VAL A 602 -17.99 -5.03 0.32
C VAL A 602 -17.17 -4.47 -0.84
N VAL A 603 -16.40 -3.43 -0.57
CA VAL A 603 -15.37 -2.92 -1.47
C VAL A 603 -14.02 -3.27 -0.88
N SER A 604 -13.28 -4.16 -1.54
CA SER A 604 -11.92 -4.54 -1.18
C SER A 604 -10.93 -3.62 -1.88
N LEU A 605 -10.02 -3.03 -1.10
CA LEU A 605 -8.86 -2.29 -1.59
C LEU A 605 -7.65 -3.22 -1.45
N GLY A 606 -6.93 -3.43 -2.55
CA GLY A 606 -5.72 -4.24 -2.60
C GLY A 606 -4.56 -3.58 -3.37
N GLY A 607 -3.37 -4.10 -3.15
CA GLY A 607 -2.12 -3.68 -3.76
C GLY A 607 -1.23 -4.88 -4.09
N ASP A 608 0.08 -4.76 -3.86
CA ASP A 608 1.07 -5.85 -3.89
C ASP A 608 1.13 -6.67 -5.21
N VAL A 609 0.83 -6.03 -6.35
CA VAL A 609 0.88 -6.70 -7.67
C VAL A 609 1.49 -5.85 -8.78
N HIS A 610 1.87 -4.60 -8.48
CA HIS A 610 2.49 -3.64 -9.40
C HIS A 610 1.67 -3.16 -10.60
N TYR A 611 0.39 -3.53 -10.69
CA TYR A 611 -0.57 -3.00 -11.67
C TYR A 611 -1.95 -2.71 -11.04
N GLY A 612 -2.73 -1.81 -11.64
CA GLY A 612 -4.07 -1.44 -11.19
C GLY A 612 -5.18 -2.04 -12.07
N PHE A 613 -6.27 -2.47 -11.44
CA PHE A 613 -7.45 -3.05 -12.11
C PHE A 613 -8.68 -3.03 -11.20
N ALA A 614 -9.84 -3.46 -11.71
CA ALA A 614 -11.04 -3.69 -10.91
C ALA A 614 -11.78 -4.97 -11.33
N ALA A 615 -12.34 -5.67 -10.34
CA ALA A 615 -13.13 -6.89 -10.52
C ALA A 615 -14.34 -6.90 -9.58
N ARG A 616 -15.32 -7.76 -9.87
CA ARG A 616 -16.52 -7.98 -9.07
C ARG A 616 -16.75 -9.45 -8.86
N MET A 617 -17.11 -9.84 -7.65
CA MET A 617 -17.74 -11.11 -7.34
C MET A 617 -19.21 -10.89 -6.99
N ALA A 618 -20.13 -11.49 -7.74
CA ALA A 618 -21.52 -11.68 -7.30
C ALA A 618 -21.65 -13.04 -6.64
N TYR A 619 -21.92 -13.05 -5.33
CA TYR A 619 -21.94 -14.26 -4.51
C TYR A 619 -23.37 -14.61 -4.07
N ARG A 620 -23.74 -15.88 -4.21
CA ARG A 620 -25.02 -16.43 -3.74
C ARG A 620 -24.76 -17.74 -3.01
N ALA A 621 -25.39 -17.92 -1.86
CA ALA A 621 -25.28 -19.17 -1.14
C ALA A 621 -26.62 -19.55 -0.49
N SER A 622 -26.91 -20.84 -0.49
CA SER A 622 -27.92 -21.45 0.38
C SER A 622 -27.28 -21.98 1.67
N ALA A 623 -26.04 -22.46 1.57
CA ALA A 623 -25.19 -22.86 2.68
C ALA A 623 -23.75 -22.38 2.42
N PRO A 624 -23.35 -21.20 2.95
CA PRO A 624 -22.00 -20.68 2.74
C PRO A 624 -20.95 -21.58 3.40
N PHE A 625 -19.82 -21.81 2.73
CA PHE A 625 -18.79 -22.75 3.17
C PHE A 625 -18.20 -22.39 4.55
N SER A 626 -18.23 -23.33 5.50
CA SER A 626 -17.63 -23.17 6.84
C SER A 626 -18.03 -21.87 7.56
N SER A 627 -19.27 -21.42 7.39
CA SER A 627 -19.86 -20.21 7.94
C SER A 627 -21.24 -20.50 8.53
N THR A 628 -21.88 -19.51 9.16
CA THR A 628 -23.25 -19.66 9.69
C THR A 628 -24.21 -20.07 8.56
N PRO A 629 -25.04 -21.12 8.73
CA PRO A 629 -26.00 -21.56 7.71
C PRO A 629 -27.02 -20.47 7.35
N GLY A 630 -27.57 -20.54 6.14
CA GLY A 630 -28.65 -19.68 5.66
C GLY A 630 -28.29 -18.87 4.43
N HIS A 631 -29.33 -18.36 3.77
CA HIS A 631 -29.19 -17.71 2.47
C HIS A 631 -28.38 -16.42 2.52
N VAL A 632 -27.45 -16.26 1.56
CA VAL A 632 -26.63 -15.07 1.37
C VAL A 632 -26.74 -14.59 -0.07
N ARG A 633 -26.88 -13.29 -0.26
CA ARG A 633 -26.65 -12.60 -1.54
C ARG A 633 -25.71 -11.43 -1.30
N ALA A 634 -24.56 -11.43 -1.94
CA ALA A 634 -23.56 -10.42 -1.67
C ALA A 634 -22.78 -10.04 -2.92
N VAL A 635 -22.12 -8.90 -2.82
CA VAL A 635 -21.19 -8.41 -3.83
C VAL A 635 -19.89 -8.00 -3.17
N LEU A 636 -18.78 -8.39 -3.78
CA LEU A 636 -17.43 -7.93 -3.45
C LEU A 636 -16.84 -7.23 -4.68
N ALA A 637 -16.63 -5.92 -4.61
CA ALA A 637 -15.87 -5.19 -5.60
C ALA A 637 -14.41 -5.14 -5.18
N GLN A 638 -13.51 -5.72 -5.96
CA GLN A 638 -12.06 -5.60 -5.79
C GLN A 638 -11.57 -4.39 -6.59
N LEU A 639 -10.91 -3.47 -5.91
CA LEU A 639 -10.25 -2.32 -6.50
C LEU A 639 -8.76 -2.42 -6.17
N THR A 640 -7.93 -2.49 -7.20
CA THR A 640 -6.47 -2.64 -7.05
C THR A 640 -5.78 -1.41 -7.63
N SER A 641 -4.89 -0.79 -6.85
CA SER A 641 -4.01 0.29 -7.28
C SER A 641 -2.59 -0.01 -6.83
N SER A 642 -1.79 -0.48 -7.76
CA SER A 642 -0.38 -0.79 -7.57
C SER A 642 0.32 -0.54 -8.91
N SER A 643 1.54 -0.03 -8.99
CA SER A 643 2.40 0.43 -7.89
C SER A 643 2.41 1.96 -7.80
N LEU A 644 2.76 2.51 -6.63
CA LEU A 644 3.13 3.92 -6.49
C LEU A 644 4.46 4.19 -7.20
N LYS A 645 5.38 3.24 -7.15
CA LYS A 645 6.65 3.27 -7.89
C LYS A 645 7.22 1.87 -8.05
N ASN A 646 6.90 1.19 -9.16
CA ASN A 646 7.51 -0.07 -9.58
C ASN A 646 7.29 -0.41 -11.07
N GLU A 647 7.39 0.58 -11.97
CA GLU A 647 7.28 0.35 -13.41
C GLU A 647 8.42 -0.56 -13.93
N ALA A 648 8.04 -1.64 -14.61
CA ALA A 648 8.96 -2.61 -15.20
C ALA A 648 8.43 -3.14 -16.55
N THR A 649 9.28 -3.81 -17.33
CA THR A 649 8.91 -4.41 -18.62
C THR A 649 7.64 -5.27 -18.53
N GLY A 650 7.51 -6.03 -17.44
CA GLY A 650 6.36 -6.87 -17.15
C GLY A 650 5.04 -6.12 -16.97
N THR A 651 5.06 -5.10 -16.12
CA THR A 651 3.86 -4.29 -15.86
C THR A 651 3.45 -3.53 -17.12
N MET A 652 4.42 -3.04 -17.89
CA MET A 652 4.15 -2.37 -19.17
C MET A 652 3.55 -3.31 -20.21
N LEU A 653 3.95 -4.58 -20.26
CA LEU A 653 3.28 -5.56 -21.12
C LEU A 653 1.79 -5.69 -20.77
N LEU A 654 1.46 -5.81 -19.48
CA LEU A 654 0.07 -5.85 -19.02
C LEU A 654 -0.69 -4.55 -19.34
N HIS A 655 -0.03 -3.40 -19.19
CA HIS A 655 -0.61 -2.09 -19.51
C HIS A 655 -1.06 -1.98 -20.97
N HIS A 656 -0.29 -2.55 -21.89
CA HIS A 656 -0.58 -2.54 -23.32
C HIS A 656 -1.51 -3.68 -23.76
N ALA A 657 -1.44 -4.83 -23.07
CA ALA A 657 -2.17 -6.04 -23.46
C ALA A 657 -3.56 -6.16 -22.83
N GLY A 658 -3.80 -5.54 -21.67
CA GLY A 658 -5.01 -5.81 -20.87
C GLY A 658 -5.04 -7.25 -20.35
N PHE A 659 -6.24 -7.78 -20.10
CA PHE A 659 -6.42 -9.12 -19.54
C PHE A 659 -6.24 -10.25 -20.56
N ASN A 660 -6.30 -9.98 -21.86
CA ASN A 660 -6.26 -11.04 -22.87
C ASN A 660 -5.54 -10.64 -24.17
N LEU A 661 -4.38 -11.24 -24.41
CA LEU A 661 -3.62 -11.08 -25.67
C LEU A 661 -4.32 -11.69 -26.91
N LYS A 662 -5.42 -12.47 -26.73
CA LYS A 662 -6.04 -13.30 -27.77
C LYS A 662 -7.58 -13.21 -27.85
N ARG A 663 -8.29 -12.41 -27.03
CA ARG A 663 -9.77 -12.29 -27.07
C ARG A 663 -10.23 -10.83 -27.16
N VAL A 664 -11.48 -10.65 -27.60
CA VAL A 664 -12.16 -9.34 -27.77
C VAL A 664 -12.90 -8.91 -26.49
N ASP A 665 -13.24 -9.86 -25.61
CA ASP A 665 -14.07 -9.64 -24.41
C ASP A 665 -13.28 -9.79 -23.10
N LEU A 666 -13.78 -9.14 -22.04
CA LEU A 666 -13.23 -9.20 -20.69
C LEU A 666 -13.36 -10.60 -20.08
N PRO A 667 -12.42 -11.03 -19.21
CA PRO A 667 -12.55 -12.29 -18.51
C PRO A 667 -13.83 -12.35 -17.66
N HIS A 668 -14.40 -13.54 -17.61
CA HIS A 668 -15.57 -13.85 -16.83
C HIS A 668 -15.47 -15.31 -16.36
N THR A 669 -15.79 -15.56 -15.10
CA THR A 669 -15.72 -16.89 -14.50
C THR A 669 -16.96 -17.14 -13.65
N HIS A 670 -17.66 -18.25 -13.88
CA HIS A 670 -18.78 -18.69 -13.04
C HIS A 670 -18.38 -19.97 -12.30
N ARG A 671 -18.50 -19.99 -10.98
CA ARG A 671 -18.14 -21.15 -10.14
C ARG A 671 -19.29 -21.58 -9.25
N ALA A 672 -19.45 -22.89 -9.15
CA ALA A 672 -20.38 -23.57 -8.26
C ALA A 672 -19.59 -24.40 -7.23
N GLY A 673 -20.07 -24.43 -5.98
CA GLY A 673 -19.36 -25.07 -4.88
C GLY A 673 -20.24 -25.87 -3.92
N TRP A 674 -19.62 -26.88 -3.31
CA TRP A 674 -20.19 -27.77 -2.30
C TRP A 674 -19.17 -28.07 -1.21
N ALA A 675 -19.59 -28.17 0.05
CA ALA A 675 -18.67 -28.42 1.16
C ALA A 675 -17.90 -29.74 1.02
N ASN A 676 -18.56 -30.76 0.43
CA ASN A 676 -18.04 -32.11 0.19
C ASN A 676 -17.09 -32.59 1.31
N PRO A 677 -17.56 -32.72 2.56
CA PRO A 677 -16.68 -32.85 3.72
C PRO A 677 -15.85 -34.14 3.74
N SER A 678 -16.25 -35.16 2.97
CA SER A 678 -15.48 -36.40 2.81
C SER A 678 -14.28 -36.25 1.86
N GLY A 679 -14.25 -35.20 1.03
CA GLY A 679 -13.31 -35.07 -0.09
C GLY A 679 -13.45 -36.17 -1.15
N GLY A 680 -14.54 -36.93 -1.10
CA GLY A 680 -14.79 -38.06 -2.01
C GLY A 680 -15.26 -37.60 -3.39
N PHE A 681 -15.40 -38.59 -4.29
CA PHE A 681 -15.95 -38.36 -5.63
C PHE A 681 -17.40 -37.85 -5.56
N MET A 682 -17.67 -36.79 -6.29
CA MET A 682 -19.01 -36.25 -6.48
C MET A 682 -19.28 -36.08 -7.98
N GLU A 683 -20.36 -36.70 -8.48
CA GLU A 683 -20.86 -36.51 -9.84
C GLU A 683 -21.76 -35.27 -9.88
N VAL A 684 -21.44 -34.33 -10.75
CA VAL A 684 -22.21 -33.10 -11.01
C VAL A 684 -22.73 -33.14 -12.44
N ARG A 685 -24.05 -33.00 -12.59
CA ARG A 685 -24.71 -32.90 -13.89
C ARG A 685 -25.01 -31.45 -14.21
N THR A 686 -24.58 -31.00 -15.38
CA THR A 686 -24.77 -29.63 -15.87
C THR A 686 -25.64 -29.60 -17.13
N ARG A 687 -26.20 -28.42 -17.43
CA ARG A 687 -26.90 -28.12 -18.69
C ARG A 687 -26.22 -26.93 -19.35
N GLY A 688 -26.06 -26.95 -20.68
CA GLY A 688 -25.52 -25.82 -21.44
C GLY A 688 -26.51 -24.66 -21.59
N GLY A 689 -26.09 -23.57 -22.24
CA GLY A 689 -26.88 -22.33 -22.39
C GLY A 689 -28.27 -22.48 -23.05
N LEU A 690 -28.48 -23.52 -23.86
CA LEU A 690 -29.79 -23.85 -24.44
C LEU A 690 -30.61 -24.85 -23.58
N GLY A 691 -30.18 -25.11 -22.34
CA GLY A 691 -30.80 -26.08 -21.43
C GLY A 691 -30.53 -27.56 -21.78
N LEU A 692 -29.68 -27.84 -22.77
CA LEU A 692 -29.31 -29.19 -23.17
C LEU A 692 -28.38 -29.86 -22.12
N PRO A 693 -28.62 -31.12 -21.74
CA PRO A 693 -27.76 -31.82 -20.79
C PRO A 693 -26.34 -32.01 -21.35
N LEU A 694 -25.33 -31.78 -20.52
CA LEU A 694 -23.93 -32.04 -20.81
C LEU A 694 -23.45 -33.34 -20.17
N ALA A 695 -22.26 -33.81 -20.55
CA ALA A 695 -21.64 -34.96 -19.91
C ALA A 695 -21.42 -34.69 -18.40
N PRO A 696 -21.67 -35.66 -17.50
CA PRO A 696 -21.42 -35.49 -16.08
C PRO A 696 -19.95 -35.15 -15.80
N VAL A 697 -19.74 -34.16 -14.95
CA VAL A 697 -18.41 -33.75 -14.48
C VAL A 697 -18.18 -34.34 -13.11
N HIS A 698 -16.98 -34.84 -12.84
CA HIS A 698 -16.60 -35.39 -11.55
C HIS A 698 -15.65 -34.43 -10.84
N VAL A 699 -15.95 -34.12 -9.59
CA VAL A 699 -15.11 -33.29 -8.72
C VAL A 699 -14.75 -34.10 -7.47
N GLN A 700 -13.54 -33.93 -6.95
CA GLN A 700 -13.00 -34.76 -5.88
C GLN A 700 -12.12 -33.96 -4.91
N GLU A 701 -12.72 -32.97 -4.23
CA GLU A 701 -12.02 -32.10 -3.26
C GLU A 701 -12.97 -31.64 -2.14
N SER A 702 -12.43 -31.05 -1.07
CA SER A 702 -13.21 -30.40 -0.01
C SER A 702 -12.65 -28.99 0.25
N PRO A 703 -13.38 -27.91 -0.08
CA PRO A 703 -14.65 -27.92 -0.80
C PRO A 703 -14.49 -28.44 -2.24
N ALA A 704 -15.56 -28.99 -2.80
CA ALA A 704 -15.61 -29.32 -4.22
C ALA A 704 -16.03 -28.07 -4.99
N LEU A 705 -15.28 -27.72 -6.04
CA LEU A 705 -15.55 -26.55 -6.88
C LEU A 705 -15.66 -26.98 -8.34
N LEU A 706 -16.59 -26.38 -9.07
CA LEU A 706 -16.76 -26.57 -10.51
C LEU A 706 -16.85 -25.20 -11.20
N GLU A 707 -15.93 -24.97 -12.14
CA GLU A 707 -16.05 -23.85 -13.07
C GLU A 707 -17.02 -24.19 -14.20
N LEU A 708 -17.96 -23.28 -14.46
CA LEU A 708 -19.03 -23.43 -15.44
C LEU A 708 -18.70 -22.62 -16.69
N HIS A 709 -18.91 -23.23 -17.86
CA HIS A 709 -18.84 -22.51 -19.13
C HIS A 709 -19.99 -21.49 -19.25
N ASP A 710 -19.81 -20.47 -20.11
CA ASP A 710 -20.82 -19.42 -20.29
C ASP A 710 -22.21 -19.99 -20.63
N GLY A 711 -23.21 -19.55 -19.87
CA GLY A 711 -24.59 -20.01 -19.95
C GLY A 711 -24.86 -21.39 -19.37
N ALA A 712 -23.83 -22.13 -18.90
CA ALA A 712 -24.04 -23.42 -18.26
C ALA A 712 -24.60 -23.27 -16.83
N THR A 713 -25.44 -24.23 -16.44
CA THR A 713 -26.08 -24.29 -15.11
C THR A 713 -25.93 -25.68 -14.49
N VAL A 714 -25.90 -25.74 -13.17
CA VAL A 714 -25.90 -27.01 -12.43
C VAL A 714 -27.33 -27.54 -12.32
N HIS A 715 -27.53 -28.80 -12.69
CA HIS A 715 -28.82 -29.49 -12.55
C HIS A 715 -28.90 -30.33 -11.27
N SER A 716 -27.86 -31.11 -10.94
CA SER A 716 -27.84 -31.97 -9.76
C SER A 716 -26.43 -32.45 -9.40
N PRO A 717 -26.04 -32.46 -8.10
CA PRO A 717 -26.75 -31.86 -6.97
C PRO A 717 -26.77 -30.33 -7.05
N ALA A 718 -27.77 -29.67 -6.47
CA ALA A 718 -27.81 -28.21 -6.41
C ALA A 718 -26.59 -27.67 -5.65
N PRO A 719 -25.97 -26.58 -6.12
CA PRO A 719 -24.81 -26.00 -5.44
C PRO A 719 -25.19 -25.37 -4.10
N GLU A 720 -24.29 -25.50 -3.12
CA GLU A 720 -24.44 -24.88 -1.81
C GLU A 720 -24.12 -23.38 -1.87
N TRP A 721 -23.16 -23.01 -2.73
CA TRP A 721 -22.89 -21.63 -3.14
C TRP A 721 -22.46 -21.54 -4.60
N GLU A 722 -22.67 -20.37 -5.18
CA GLU A 722 -22.24 -20.01 -6.53
C GLU A 722 -21.72 -18.58 -6.52
N TYR A 723 -20.74 -18.30 -7.38
CA TYR A 723 -20.33 -16.93 -7.63
C TYR A 723 -19.86 -16.68 -9.05
N GLU A 724 -20.09 -15.45 -9.48
CA GLU A 724 -19.67 -14.92 -10.77
C GLU A 724 -18.56 -13.90 -10.56
N LEU A 725 -17.44 -14.05 -11.24
CA LEU A 725 -16.34 -13.08 -11.31
C LEU A 725 -16.38 -12.35 -12.65
N SER A 726 -16.42 -11.02 -12.60
CA SER A 726 -16.42 -10.16 -13.79
C SER A 726 -15.34 -9.09 -13.64
N TYR A 727 -14.59 -8.82 -14.71
CA TYR A 727 -13.59 -7.75 -14.77
C TYR A 727 -14.14 -6.52 -15.47
N TYR A 728 -13.51 -5.37 -15.22
CA TYR A 728 -13.97 -4.08 -15.73
C TYR A 728 -12.89 -3.39 -16.55
N ARG A 729 -13.34 -2.71 -17.59
CA ARG A 729 -12.52 -1.81 -18.40
C ARG A 729 -12.99 -0.38 -18.25
N HIS A 730 -12.18 0.53 -18.77
CA HIS A 730 -12.47 1.95 -18.81
C HIS A 730 -13.87 2.19 -19.39
N ASP A 731 -14.74 2.80 -18.59
CA ASP A 731 -16.09 3.20 -18.96
C ASP A 731 -16.10 4.72 -19.17
N ASP A 732 -16.08 5.13 -20.45
CA ASP A 732 -16.19 6.54 -20.86
C ASP A 732 -17.52 6.73 -21.60
N PRO A 733 -18.37 7.64 -21.09
CA PRO A 733 -19.30 8.33 -21.95
C PRO A 733 -19.16 9.84 -21.75
N ASP A 734 -18.09 10.48 -22.24
CA ASP A 734 -17.98 11.93 -22.54
C ASP A 734 -18.62 12.94 -21.55
N GLY A 735 -18.73 12.60 -20.27
CA GLY A 735 -19.78 13.17 -19.41
C GLY A 735 -19.31 13.98 -18.22
N THR A 736 -18.00 14.02 -17.92
CA THR A 736 -17.55 15.00 -16.92
C THR A 736 -17.58 16.37 -17.56
N ALA A 737 -18.54 17.20 -17.16
CA ALA A 737 -18.51 18.62 -17.45
C ALA A 737 -17.08 19.10 -17.18
N PRO A 738 -16.42 19.76 -18.15
CA PRO A 738 -15.03 20.14 -18.01
C PRO A 738 -14.86 20.85 -16.67
N ARG A 739 -13.81 20.48 -15.92
CA ARG A 739 -13.42 21.20 -14.69
C ARG A 739 -13.52 22.70 -15.01
N PRO A 740 -14.01 23.59 -14.13
CA PRO A 740 -13.82 25.01 -14.35
C PRO A 740 -12.31 25.27 -14.51
N GLY A 741 -11.86 25.56 -15.75
CA GLY A 741 -10.44 25.50 -16.16
C GLY A 741 -9.99 24.27 -17.00
N GLY A 742 -10.91 23.44 -17.48
CA GLY A 742 -10.68 22.30 -18.39
C GLY A 742 -10.96 22.63 -19.85
N PRO A 743 -10.60 21.73 -20.77
CA PRO A 743 -9.55 21.98 -21.76
C PRO A 743 -9.64 23.40 -22.32
N ALA A 744 -8.56 24.17 -22.13
CA ALA A 744 -8.42 25.44 -22.83
C ALA A 744 -8.57 25.17 -24.34
N PRO A 745 -9.28 26.01 -25.11
CA PRO A 745 -9.10 26.02 -26.55
C PRO A 745 -7.59 26.12 -26.77
N VAL A 746 -7.02 25.20 -27.54
CA VAL A 746 -5.60 25.28 -27.82
C VAL A 746 -5.41 26.45 -28.78
N SER A 747 -5.31 27.65 -28.20
CA SER A 747 -4.98 28.85 -28.93
C SER A 747 -3.57 28.65 -29.42
N PHE A 748 -3.45 28.44 -30.74
CA PHE A 748 -2.20 28.53 -31.47
C PHE A 748 -1.44 29.73 -30.93
N PRO A 749 -0.21 29.59 -30.39
CA PRO A 749 0.46 30.72 -29.78
C PRO A 749 0.61 31.81 -30.83
N ALA A 750 -0.07 32.95 -30.62
CA ALA A 750 0.02 34.10 -31.52
C ALA A 750 1.47 34.60 -31.62
N THR A 751 2.29 34.31 -30.60
CA THR A 751 3.73 34.55 -30.53
C THR A 751 4.37 33.49 -29.61
N GLY A 752 5.33 32.69 -30.09
CA GLY A 752 6.04 31.70 -29.27
C GLY A 752 6.87 30.67 -30.04
N ASN A 753 7.53 29.76 -29.31
CA ASN A 753 8.35 28.67 -29.88
C ASN A 753 7.45 27.58 -30.51
N ARG A 754 7.14 27.79 -31.79
CA ARG A 754 6.27 26.92 -32.60
C ARG A 754 6.69 25.45 -32.60
N ARG A 755 7.99 25.14 -32.50
CA ARG A 755 8.49 23.76 -32.46
C ARG A 755 8.11 23.05 -31.17
N ALA A 756 8.22 23.72 -30.03
CA ALA A 756 7.84 23.16 -28.72
C ALA A 756 6.32 22.93 -28.64
N ALA A 757 5.51 23.88 -29.12
CA ALA A 757 4.06 23.72 -29.17
C ALA A 757 3.65 22.56 -30.11
N LEU A 758 4.23 22.49 -31.32
CA LEU A 758 3.95 21.39 -32.25
C LEU A 758 4.33 20.03 -31.64
N ALA A 759 5.45 19.92 -30.93
CA ALA A 759 5.85 18.70 -30.24
C ALA A 759 4.82 18.28 -29.18
N GLN A 760 4.28 19.23 -28.40
CA GLN A 760 3.21 18.95 -27.43
C GLN A 760 1.92 18.47 -28.11
N TYR A 761 1.54 19.06 -29.25
CA TYR A 761 0.35 18.63 -30.01
C TYR A 761 0.53 17.23 -30.60
N VAL A 762 1.67 16.96 -31.22
CA VAL A 762 1.98 15.63 -31.77
C VAL A 762 1.97 14.60 -30.64
N GLN A 763 2.62 14.90 -29.52
CA GLN A 763 2.59 14.02 -28.34
C GLN A 763 1.17 13.79 -27.81
N ALA A 764 0.33 14.83 -27.74
CA ALA A 764 -1.06 14.69 -27.30
C ALA A 764 -1.89 13.86 -28.28
N ALA A 765 -1.68 14.03 -29.59
CA ALA A 765 -2.35 13.24 -30.62
C ALA A 765 -1.90 11.78 -30.61
N ASP A 766 -0.59 11.52 -30.49
CA ASP A 766 -0.03 10.16 -30.36
C ASP A 766 -0.56 9.47 -29.10
N ASN A 767 -0.56 10.16 -27.96
CA ASN A 767 -1.15 9.64 -26.73
C ASN A 767 -2.65 9.31 -26.88
N HIS A 768 -3.41 10.14 -27.62
CA HIS A 768 -4.82 9.89 -27.87
C HIS A 768 -5.04 8.71 -28.83
N LEU A 769 -4.24 8.59 -29.88
CA LEU A 769 -4.28 7.47 -30.82
C LEU A 769 -3.94 6.14 -30.13
N ASP A 770 -2.88 6.12 -29.32
CA ASP A 770 -2.49 4.96 -28.50
C ASP A 770 -3.59 4.58 -27.49
N TYR A 771 -4.27 5.59 -26.93
CA TYR A 771 -5.40 5.37 -26.03
C TYR A 771 -6.64 4.85 -26.76
N MET A 772 -6.90 5.27 -28.01
CA MET A 772 -8.08 4.86 -28.80
C MET A 772 -7.93 3.50 -29.51
N ALA A 773 -6.74 2.90 -29.55
CA ALA A 773 -6.53 1.59 -30.14
C ALA A 773 -7.40 0.49 -29.49
N VAL A 774 -7.67 -0.60 -30.23
CA VAL A 774 -8.51 -1.73 -29.77
C VAL A 774 -7.95 -2.38 -28.49
N THR A 775 -6.62 -2.29 -28.28
CA THR A 775 -5.90 -2.63 -27.04
C THR A 775 -5.45 -1.35 -26.32
N GLY A 776 -6.37 -0.40 -26.13
CA GLY A 776 -6.05 0.94 -25.62
C GLY A 776 -5.30 0.85 -24.29
N SER A 777 -4.07 1.37 -24.28
CA SER A 777 -3.15 1.19 -23.16
C SER A 777 -3.74 1.75 -21.88
N GLY A 778 -3.76 0.95 -20.81
CA GLY A 778 -4.31 1.38 -19.52
C GLY A 778 -5.83 1.36 -19.42
N ARG A 779 -6.58 0.80 -20.37
CA ARG A 779 -8.05 0.73 -20.27
C ARG A 779 -8.54 -0.38 -19.34
N GLU A 780 -7.87 -1.51 -19.31
CA GLU A 780 -8.24 -2.67 -18.48
C GLU A 780 -7.31 -2.82 -17.29
N ILE A 781 -6.01 -2.82 -17.57
CA ILE A 781 -4.94 -2.92 -16.58
C ILE A 781 -4.03 -1.70 -16.70
N VAL A 782 -3.69 -1.07 -15.59
CA VAL A 782 -2.72 0.02 -15.53
C VAL A 782 -1.41 -0.48 -14.93
N GLY A 783 -0.45 -0.85 -15.77
CA GLY A 783 0.90 -1.23 -15.33
C GLY A 783 1.90 -0.08 -15.17
N ARG A 784 1.44 1.16 -15.34
CA ARG A 784 2.18 2.38 -14.97
C ARG A 784 2.02 2.67 -13.48
N ASN A 785 2.95 3.44 -12.93
CA ASN A 785 2.84 3.92 -11.56
C ASN A 785 1.53 4.74 -11.41
N ASN A 786 0.68 4.34 -10.47
CA ASN A 786 -0.67 4.88 -10.32
C ASN A 786 -1.09 5.06 -8.86
N ILE A 787 -2.08 5.91 -8.66
CA ILE A 787 -2.82 6.04 -7.39
C ILE A 787 -4.32 6.01 -7.68
N GLY A 788 -5.09 5.22 -6.92
CA GLY A 788 -6.50 4.99 -7.15
C GLY A 788 -7.38 5.96 -6.35
N GLU A 789 -8.19 6.74 -7.04
CA GLU A 789 -9.29 7.51 -6.46
C GLU A 789 -10.57 6.65 -6.42
N VAL A 790 -11.22 6.57 -5.27
CA VAL A 790 -12.45 5.79 -5.07
C VAL A 790 -13.62 6.72 -4.74
N GLN A 791 -14.69 6.60 -5.52
CA GLN A 791 -15.93 7.36 -5.38
C GLN A 791 -17.14 6.43 -5.50
N PHE A 792 -18.29 6.87 -4.98
CA PHE A 792 -19.48 6.05 -4.90
C PHE A 792 -20.67 6.73 -5.57
N VAL A 793 -21.44 5.96 -6.33
CA VAL A 793 -22.83 6.29 -6.63
C VAL A 793 -23.66 5.51 -5.63
N TRP A 794 -24.43 6.21 -4.81
CA TRP A 794 -25.13 5.61 -3.67
C TRP A 794 -26.60 6.03 -3.65
N ASN A 795 -27.33 5.63 -4.70
CA ASN A 795 -28.75 5.93 -4.83
C ASN A 795 -29.59 4.86 -4.10
N GLY A 796 -30.92 4.88 -4.26
CA GLY A 796 -31.83 3.96 -3.56
C GLY A 796 -31.57 2.47 -3.82
N GLN A 797 -31.96 1.63 -2.86
CA GLN A 797 -31.84 0.14 -2.88
C GLN A 797 -30.59 -0.39 -3.59
N ASP A 798 -30.74 -1.00 -4.76
CA ASP A 798 -29.66 -1.67 -5.53
C ASP A 798 -28.96 -0.76 -6.54
N ALA A 799 -29.40 0.48 -6.74
CA ALA A 799 -28.78 1.44 -7.66
C ALA A 799 -27.49 2.04 -7.04
N LYS A 800 -26.52 1.17 -6.78
CA LYS A 800 -25.25 1.49 -6.10
C LYS A 800 -24.07 0.99 -6.92
N SER A 801 -23.02 1.79 -7.02
CA SER A 801 -21.78 1.40 -7.67
C SER A 801 -20.59 2.09 -7.02
N VAL A 802 -19.41 1.50 -7.16
CA VAL A 802 -18.13 2.13 -6.80
C VAL A 802 -17.34 2.40 -8.08
N THR A 803 -16.68 3.55 -8.14
CA THR A 803 -15.79 3.94 -9.23
C THR A 803 -14.37 4.00 -8.71
N GLN A 804 -13.45 3.28 -9.34
CA GLN A 804 -12.02 3.52 -9.20
C GLN A 804 -11.53 4.33 -10.40
N THR A 805 -10.94 5.49 -10.15
CA THR A 805 -10.22 6.27 -11.14
C THR A 805 -8.73 6.18 -10.85
N LEU A 806 -7.97 5.50 -11.71
CA LEU A 806 -6.51 5.42 -11.58
C LEU A 806 -5.88 6.66 -12.21
N TRP A 807 -5.12 7.36 -11.39
CA TRP A 807 -4.33 8.51 -11.80
C TRP A 807 -2.90 8.07 -12.09
N TRP A 808 -2.39 8.39 -13.28
CA TRP A 808 -1.04 8.05 -13.70
C TRP A 808 -0.48 9.10 -14.67
N HIS A 809 0.82 9.02 -14.94
CA HIS A 809 1.51 9.96 -15.83
C HIS A 809 1.51 9.46 -17.26
N LEU A 810 1.01 10.28 -18.19
CA LEU A 810 1.26 10.05 -19.61
C LEU A 810 2.77 10.18 -19.90
N PRO A 811 3.32 9.42 -20.86
CA PRO A 811 4.70 9.57 -21.29
C PRO A 811 5.05 11.04 -21.60
N GLY A 812 6.13 11.53 -20.99
CA GLY A 812 6.60 12.90 -21.19
C GLY A 812 5.82 13.99 -20.43
N ASN A 813 4.73 13.64 -19.74
CA ASN A 813 4.00 14.60 -18.90
C ASN A 813 4.58 14.66 -17.49
N VAL A 814 4.64 15.89 -16.96
CA VAL A 814 5.15 16.14 -15.60
C VAL A 814 4.09 15.89 -14.52
N GLY A 815 2.81 16.18 -14.82
CA GLY A 815 1.70 16.01 -13.87
C GLY A 815 0.86 14.76 -14.14
N GLY A 816 0.20 14.27 -13.09
CA GLY A 816 -0.69 13.12 -13.16
C GLY A 816 -2.08 13.47 -13.70
N ALA A 817 -2.72 12.51 -14.37
CA ALA A 817 -4.09 12.68 -14.88
C ALA A 817 -4.97 11.47 -14.55
N PRO A 818 -6.31 11.66 -14.41
CA PRO A 818 -7.27 10.58 -14.17
C PRO A 818 -7.58 9.87 -15.49
N LEU A 819 -6.78 8.87 -15.85
CA LEU A 819 -6.78 8.32 -17.21
C LEU A 819 -7.55 7.01 -17.34
N THR A 820 -7.79 6.30 -16.24
CA THR A 820 -8.50 5.02 -16.24
C THR A 820 -9.64 5.03 -15.24
N ARG A 821 -10.89 4.91 -15.71
CA ARG A 821 -12.09 4.95 -14.86
C ARG A 821 -12.85 3.63 -14.94
N LEU A 822 -12.89 2.89 -13.83
CA LEU A 822 -13.49 1.56 -13.72
C LEU A 822 -14.72 1.65 -12.82
N VAL A 823 -15.90 1.30 -13.35
CA VAL A 823 -17.18 1.37 -12.60
C VAL A 823 -17.68 -0.02 -12.27
N VAL A 824 -17.76 -0.33 -10.99
CA VAL A 824 -18.19 -1.64 -10.49
C VAL A 824 -19.57 -1.53 -9.83
N PRO A 825 -20.62 -2.18 -10.36
CA PRO A 825 -21.95 -2.23 -9.74
C PRO A 825 -21.94 -3.05 -8.45
N LEU A 826 -22.73 -2.60 -7.47
CA LEU A 826 -22.84 -3.18 -6.13
C LEU A 826 -24.25 -3.70 -5.84
N ASP A 827 -24.99 -4.12 -6.85
CA ASP A 827 -26.31 -4.73 -6.70
C ASP A 827 -26.22 -6.06 -5.93
N VAL A 828 -27.21 -6.33 -5.07
CA VAL A 828 -27.31 -7.61 -4.32
C VAL A 828 -28.66 -8.30 -4.50
N GLY A 829 -29.46 -7.84 -5.47
CA GLY A 829 -30.80 -8.36 -5.76
C GLY A 829 -31.79 -8.08 -4.63
N GLN A 830 -31.77 -6.87 -4.05
CA GLN A 830 -32.90 -6.32 -3.30
C GLN A 830 -34.01 -6.07 -4.33
N THR A 831 -35.12 -6.81 -4.23
CA THR A 831 -36.25 -6.65 -5.14
C THR A 831 -36.65 -5.18 -5.23
N THR A 832 -36.63 -4.63 -6.43
CA THR A 832 -37.48 -3.48 -6.72
C THR A 832 -38.90 -3.88 -6.33
N GLY A 833 -39.60 -3.05 -5.55
CA GLY A 833 -41.06 -3.10 -5.54
C GLY A 833 -41.60 -3.15 -6.97
N PRO A 834 -42.84 -3.65 -7.18
CA PRO A 834 -43.27 -4.32 -8.41
C PRO A 834 -42.75 -3.62 -9.67
N ALA A 835 -42.01 -4.40 -10.46
CA ALA A 835 -41.41 -4.00 -11.70
C ALA A 835 -42.40 -3.17 -12.54
N ALA A 836 -41.98 -1.97 -12.94
CA ALA A 836 -42.57 -1.34 -14.10
C ALA A 836 -42.32 -2.29 -15.29
N THR A 837 -43.36 -3.04 -15.63
CA THR A 837 -43.44 -3.85 -16.85
C THR A 837 -43.31 -2.91 -18.04
N ALA A 838 -42.13 -2.88 -18.65
CA ALA A 838 -41.97 -2.29 -19.96
C ALA A 838 -40.99 -3.14 -20.77
N ARG A 839 -41.52 -3.68 -21.88
CA ARG A 839 -40.88 -4.42 -22.97
C ARG A 839 -40.84 -5.94 -22.80
N ASP A 840 -41.98 -6.57 -23.11
CA ASP A 840 -42.08 -7.52 -24.23
C ASP A 840 -43.54 -7.95 -24.40
N ALA A 841 -44.27 -7.30 -25.32
CA ALA A 841 -45.48 -7.80 -25.98
C ALA A 841 -46.06 -6.70 -26.89
N ALA A 842 -45.48 -6.47 -28.08
CA ALA A 842 -46.15 -5.71 -29.14
C ALA A 842 -45.50 -5.91 -30.53
N ILE A 843 -45.32 -7.14 -30.98
CA ILE A 843 -45.27 -7.45 -32.42
C ILE A 843 -45.86 -8.86 -32.61
N ASP A 844 -47.17 -8.93 -32.78
CA ASP A 844 -47.82 -9.76 -33.80
C ASP A 844 -49.35 -9.58 -33.76
N SER A 845 -49.93 -9.50 -34.95
CA SER A 845 -51.37 -9.43 -35.29
C SER A 845 -52.07 -8.06 -35.28
N GLU A 846 -51.84 -7.28 -36.34
CA GLU A 846 -52.95 -6.51 -36.95
C GLU A 846 -53.19 -7.01 -38.37
N GLY A 847 -54.30 -7.73 -38.52
CA GLY A 847 -54.90 -8.04 -39.81
C GLY A 847 -55.66 -6.82 -40.33
N LEU A 848 -55.43 -6.51 -41.60
CA LEU A 848 -56.24 -5.59 -42.40
C LEU A 848 -57.66 -6.15 -42.61
N PRO A 849 -58.70 -5.31 -42.54
CA PRO A 849 -59.92 -5.49 -43.31
C PRO A 849 -60.05 -4.41 -44.41
N SER A 850 -60.44 -4.91 -45.60
CA SER A 850 -60.84 -4.24 -46.85
C SER A 850 -59.83 -3.37 -47.58
#